data_AF-A0A9J6ZQE3-F1
#
_entry.id   AF-A0A9J6ZQE3-F1
#
_cell.length_a   1.000
_cell.length_b   1.000
_cell.length_c   1.000
_cell.angle_alpha   90.00
_cell.angle_beta   90.00
_cell.angle_gamma   90.00
#
_symmetry.space_group_name_H-M   'P 1'
#
loop_
_entity.id
_entity.type
_entity.pdbx_description
1 polymer ?
#
loop_
_entity_poly.entity_id
_entity_poly.type
_entity_poly.pdbx_seq_one_letter_code
_entity_poly.pdbx_strand_id
1 'polypeptide(L)'
;MIKKTGHAPGNVKLARIMPSILFAVLALCLSSCIKSSSDKDAGNIEISDIAVSDSVIANQLIERSESFFKEAGAKSEELDAFLLEALDLAERRNLIRQEISIYNTVGKRFRNRSQYGEALKYHHRALKLAQSINDAALLADIYNQIGVVYRRIDDNSLALDMHFKALKLAEEVNDTFNISVSMNSIGNVNFNLERYHTAIEYLLRSMHLSEVTRNETGLAINHNNIGECLLRLGQADSALVHFFTSLEYNTKTGNRMGQSICYNSIGAAYIAKGEYDVAESYLERALEINRTMSDLMQVAMSLGKIGELHLITGNNEEALSYLTESFEIASSIGSRFQAEESARLLSSFFENKGNYKRSLEYFKIATQFKDSILNEKNMNHLNTIGAMMEVEAQRDRIQQLNEETLQQQEVLIRQRLMLFIVIIALVVIVATASVLVFRHRLRAKYADLRHQHKLLRSQLNPHFIFNALSAIQVYVLEHDTEKSTRFLTDFAKLMRMVLKLSHYDYILLRDEQEILRYYLSLQQLRFMTPFDYDLVIDPALDFNSVLVPPMITQPFVENAVEHGIMDLHEKGVLNIRFKKVNTQMIIEIEDNGIGINNSMQMKSEKPRSHESMATKLTKERLEVIRNDSGGKVGLEVIDKKDVNPFDHGTLVRIILPLVSQDSVKNASHG
;
A
#
# COMPACT_ATOMS: atom_id res chain seq x y z
N MET A 1 26.96 -21.49 27.77
CA MET A 1 26.24 -22.12 28.90
C MET A 1 24.78 -21.68 28.83
N ILE A 2 23.90 -22.42 28.18
CA ILE A 2 23.04 -23.50 28.72
C ILE A 2 22.04 -23.02 29.80
N LYS A 3 20.77 -22.81 29.41
CA LYS A 3 19.49 -23.40 29.93
C LYS A 3 18.33 -22.43 29.63
N LYS A 4 17.39 -22.72 28.72
CA LYS A 4 16.22 -23.65 28.72
C LYS A 4 15.07 -23.28 29.69
N THR A 5 13.86 -23.41 29.13
CA THR A 5 12.49 -23.46 29.73
C THR A 5 11.85 -22.10 30.01
N GLY A 6 10.58 -21.80 29.69
CA GLY A 6 9.48 -22.58 29.13
C GLY A 6 8.14 -22.00 29.64
N HIS A 7 7.10 -22.05 28.79
CA HIS A 7 5.65 -21.94 29.09
C HIS A 7 4.99 -20.54 29.18
N ALA A 8 4.02 -20.35 28.28
CA ALA A 8 2.88 -19.42 28.32
C ALA A 8 1.59 -20.23 28.69
N PRO A 9 0.34 -19.70 28.66
CA PRO A 9 -0.15 -18.31 28.71
C PRO A 9 -1.33 -18.10 29.70
N GLY A 10 -1.69 -16.84 29.96
CA GLY A 10 -2.93 -16.43 30.64
C GLY A 10 -3.90 -15.74 29.68
N ASN A 11 -5.12 -16.28 29.62
CA ASN A 11 -6.26 -15.83 28.81
C ASN A 11 -6.72 -14.39 29.09
N VAL A 12 -7.03 -13.63 28.03
CA VAL A 12 -8.14 -12.66 28.06
C VAL A 12 -8.93 -12.75 26.76
N LYS A 13 -10.23 -13.05 26.91
CA LYS A 13 -11.26 -13.14 25.87
C LYS A 13 -11.61 -11.73 25.36
N LEU A 14 -11.70 -11.54 24.05
CA LEU A 14 -12.62 -10.57 23.46
C LEU A 14 -13.44 -11.26 22.34
N ALA A 15 -14.73 -10.98 22.34
CA ALA A 15 -15.76 -11.71 21.63
C ALA A 15 -15.93 -11.28 20.16
N ARG A 16 -16.08 -12.31 19.30
CA ARG A 16 -16.91 -12.44 18.07
C ARG A 16 -17.58 -11.18 17.51
N ILE A 17 -17.28 -10.85 16.24
CA ILE A 17 -18.26 -10.71 15.12
C ILE A 17 -17.58 -11.24 13.81
N MET A 18 -18.36 -11.89 12.95
CA MET A 18 -18.03 -12.84 11.84
C MET A 18 -17.04 -12.40 10.73
N PRO A 19 -16.45 -13.38 9.99
CA PRO A 19 -16.88 -13.57 8.58
C PRO A 19 -16.97 -15.05 8.14
N SER A 20 -18.13 -15.48 7.65
CA SER A 20 -18.41 -16.83 7.14
C SER A 20 -18.33 -16.93 5.61
N ILE A 21 -17.30 -16.32 5.00
CA ILE A 21 -17.02 -16.47 3.55
C ILE A 21 -15.55 -16.86 3.29
N LEU A 22 -14.68 -16.83 4.31
CA LEU A 22 -13.25 -17.15 4.15
C LEU A 22 -12.90 -18.64 4.39
N PHE A 23 -13.87 -19.51 4.68
CA PHE A 23 -13.63 -20.91 5.04
C PHE A 23 -13.92 -21.93 3.92
N ALA A 24 -14.47 -21.49 2.79
CA ALA A 24 -14.79 -22.37 1.65
C ALA A 24 -13.65 -22.51 0.62
N VAL A 25 -12.63 -21.64 0.67
CA VAL A 25 -11.51 -21.65 -0.31
C VAL A 25 -10.25 -22.33 0.24
N LEU A 26 -10.15 -22.57 1.54
CA LEU A 26 -9.00 -23.25 2.17
C LEU A 26 -9.17 -24.77 2.34
N ALA A 27 -10.33 -25.34 2.01
CA ALA A 27 -10.62 -26.77 2.13
C ALA A 27 -10.34 -27.60 0.86
N LEU A 28 -9.85 -26.98 -0.22
CA LEU A 28 -9.53 -27.65 -1.49
C LEU A 28 -8.01 -27.81 -1.77
N CYS A 29 -7.15 -27.46 -0.82
CA CYS A 29 -5.69 -27.54 -1.00
C CYS A 29 -4.96 -28.48 -0.02
N LEU A 30 -5.66 -29.38 0.68
CA LEU A 30 -5.03 -30.32 1.64
C LEU A 30 -5.34 -31.80 1.38
N SER A 31 -5.87 -32.16 0.22
CA SER A 31 -6.13 -33.56 -0.18
C SER A 31 -5.11 -34.11 -1.17
N SER A 32 -3.83 -33.74 -1.04
CA SER A 32 -2.77 -34.31 -1.87
C SER A 32 -1.39 -34.16 -1.22
N CYS A 33 -1.20 -34.75 -0.03
CA CYS A 33 0.09 -35.30 0.38
C CYS A 33 0.00 -36.09 1.70
N ILE A 34 0.77 -37.19 1.73
CA ILE A 34 1.14 -38.06 2.88
C ILE A 34 0.37 -39.39 3.01
N LYS A 35 0.85 -40.36 2.22
CA LYS A 35 1.28 -41.74 2.53
C LYS A 35 0.66 -42.49 3.73
N SER A 36 0.23 -43.72 3.44
CA SER A 36 0.69 -44.91 4.20
C SER A 36 0.72 -46.16 3.33
N SER A 37 1.89 -46.78 3.29
CA SER A 37 2.19 -48.10 2.77
C SER A 37 1.73 -49.21 3.73
N SER A 38 1.00 -50.21 3.22
CA SER A 38 1.18 -51.62 3.58
C SER A 38 0.26 -52.48 2.70
N ASP A 39 0.82 -53.20 1.74
CA ASP A 39 0.52 -54.62 1.65
C ASP A 39 1.63 -55.34 0.87
N LYS A 40 2.05 -56.47 1.45
CA LYS A 40 2.94 -57.44 0.84
C LYS A 40 2.11 -58.27 -0.12
N ASP A 41 2.48 -58.29 -1.40
CA ASP A 41 2.26 -59.45 -2.25
C ASP A 41 3.39 -59.60 -3.27
N ALA A 42 3.75 -60.85 -3.48
CA ALA A 42 4.91 -61.29 -4.21
C ALA A 42 4.82 -61.00 -5.72
N GLY A 43 5.97 -60.65 -6.32
CA GLY A 43 6.23 -60.80 -7.75
C GLY A 43 5.82 -59.63 -8.64
N ASN A 44 6.60 -58.56 -8.62
CA ASN A 44 6.86 -57.74 -9.81
C ASN A 44 8.15 -56.96 -9.59
N ILE A 45 9.19 -57.28 -10.37
CA ILE A 45 10.38 -56.44 -10.51
C ILE A 45 9.90 -55.18 -11.24
N GLU A 46 9.90 -54.04 -10.56
CA GLU A 46 9.35 -52.78 -11.06
C GLU A 46 10.12 -52.30 -12.30
N ILE A 47 9.36 -51.87 -13.31
CA ILE A 47 9.81 -51.38 -14.62
C ILE A 47 10.67 -50.09 -14.51
N SER A 48 10.77 -49.46 -13.33
CA SER A 48 11.63 -48.30 -13.07
C SER A 48 13.12 -48.63 -12.95
N ASP A 49 13.49 -49.81 -12.45
CA ASP A 49 14.91 -50.14 -12.22
C ASP A 49 15.66 -50.49 -13.51
N ILE A 50 14.96 -51.04 -14.51
CA ILE A 50 15.56 -51.45 -15.79
C ILE A 50 15.91 -50.23 -16.65
N ALA A 51 15.05 -49.21 -16.71
CA ALA A 51 15.32 -48.00 -17.50
C ALA A 51 16.49 -47.18 -16.92
N VAL A 52 16.62 -47.13 -15.58
CA VAL A 52 17.77 -46.51 -14.90
C VAL A 52 19.04 -47.31 -15.20
N SER A 53 18.99 -48.65 -15.14
CA SER A 53 20.12 -49.52 -15.51
C SER A 53 20.54 -49.34 -16.98
N ASP A 54 19.58 -49.34 -17.91
CA ASP A 54 19.85 -49.23 -19.35
C ASP A 54 20.42 -47.84 -19.70
N SER A 55 19.99 -46.77 -19.02
CA SER A 55 20.56 -45.43 -19.19
C SER A 55 22.02 -45.34 -18.73
N VAL A 56 22.37 -46.06 -17.66
CA VAL A 56 23.76 -46.16 -17.16
C VAL A 56 24.62 -46.95 -18.13
N ILE A 57 24.11 -48.06 -18.66
CA ILE A 57 24.81 -48.88 -19.67
C ILE A 57 25.07 -48.05 -20.93
N ALA A 58 24.07 -47.33 -21.43
CA ALA A 58 24.23 -46.44 -22.59
C ALA A 58 25.30 -45.36 -22.33
N ASN A 59 25.31 -44.73 -21.15
CA ASN A 59 26.34 -43.75 -20.79
C ASN A 59 27.74 -44.37 -20.73
N GLN A 60 27.88 -45.58 -20.16
CA GLN A 60 29.16 -46.30 -20.14
C GLN A 60 29.66 -46.66 -21.55
N LEU A 61 28.76 -47.03 -22.46
CA LEU A 61 29.10 -47.27 -23.85
C LEU A 61 29.57 -45.99 -24.55
N ILE A 62 28.91 -44.85 -24.30
CA ILE A 62 29.34 -43.54 -24.81
C ILE A 62 30.74 -43.17 -24.26
N GLU A 63 30.96 -43.28 -22.96
CA GLU A 63 32.26 -42.98 -22.34
C GLU A 63 33.38 -43.90 -22.87
N ARG A 64 33.07 -45.20 -23.02
CA ARG A 64 34.01 -46.16 -23.59
C ARG A 64 34.33 -45.86 -25.04
N SER A 65 33.33 -45.45 -25.81
CA SER A 65 33.51 -44.97 -27.17
C SER A 65 34.42 -43.74 -27.22
N GLU A 66 34.25 -42.77 -26.32
CA GLU A 66 35.12 -41.59 -26.24
C GLU A 66 36.57 -41.97 -25.91
N SER A 67 36.79 -42.91 -24.98
CA SER A 67 38.13 -43.41 -24.65
C SER A 67 38.76 -44.15 -25.85
N PHE A 68 37.99 -45.03 -26.49
CA PHE A 68 38.41 -45.77 -27.67
C PHE A 68 38.79 -44.82 -28.82
N PHE A 69 37.98 -43.80 -29.08
CA PHE A 69 38.26 -42.82 -30.13
C PHE A 69 39.52 -42.00 -29.83
N LYS A 70 39.77 -41.64 -28.56
CA LYS A 70 41.01 -40.98 -28.13
C LYS A 70 42.24 -41.85 -28.35
N GLU A 71 42.16 -43.16 -28.11
CA GLU A 71 43.27 -44.10 -28.27
C GLU A 71 43.52 -44.48 -29.75
N ALA A 72 42.45 -44.75 -30.50
CA ALA A 72 42.51 -45.17 -31.90
C ALA A 72 42.79 -44.02 -32.88
N GLY A 73 42.57 -42.77 -32.46
CA GLY A 73 42.87 -41.56 -33.23
C GLY A 73 42.20 -41.52 -34.60
N ALA A 74 42.95 -41.14 -35.63
CA ALA A 74 42.46 -41.05 -37.00
C ALA A 74 41.87 -42.35 -37.58
N LYS A 75 42.20 -43.54 -37.02
CA LYS A 75 41.76 -44.83 -37.55
C LYS A 75 40.38 -45.27 -37.03
N SER A 76 39.84 -44.59 -36.01
CA SER A 76 38.53 -44.92 -35.48
C SER A 76 37.42 -44.60 -36.49
N GLU A 77 36.34 -45.37 -36.50
CA GLU A 77 35.12 -44.94 -37.19
C GLU A 77 34.47 -43.79 -36.41
N GLU A 78 33.82 -42.86 -37.11
CA GLU A 78 33.06 -41.77 -36.48
C GLU A 78 31.91 -42.31 -35.64
N LEU A 79 31.31 -43.42 -36.10
CA LEU A 79 30.23 -44.15 -35.46
C LEU A 79 30.69 -45.58 -35.16
N ASP A 80 31.50 -45.75 -34.12
CA ASP A 80 32.02 -47.07 -33.73
C ASP A 80 30.95 -48.00 -33.15
N ALA A 81 31.33 -49.27 -32.99
CA ALA A 81 30.46 -50.32 -32.47
C ALA A 81 29.83 -49.98 -31.11
N PHE A 82 30.54 -49.24 -30.24
CA PHE A 82 30.00 -48.85 -28.93
C PHE A 82 28.88 -47.81 -29.06
N LEU A 83 29.02 -46.81 -29.93
CA LEU A 83 27.94 -45.84 -30.19
C LEU A 83 26.76 -46.47 -30.91
N LEU A 84 27.01 -47.40 -31.83
CA LEU A 84 25.94 -48.16 -32.50
C LEU A 84 25.11 -48.97 -31.49
N GLU A 85 25.79 -49.69 -30.58
CA GLU A 85 25.14 -50.44 -29.51
C GLU A 85 24.40 -49.51 -28.54
N ALA A 86 25.01 -48.38 -28.14
CA ALA A 86 24.37 -47.39 -27.29
C ALA A 86 23.11 -46.78 -27.95
N LEU A 87 23.16 -46.53 -29.26
CA LEU A 87 22.05 -45.97 -30.02
C LEU A 87 20.90 -46.95 -30.15
N ASP A 88 21.17 -48.21 -30.50
CA ASP A 88 20.15 -49.28 -30.56
C ASP A 88 19.47 -49.48 -29.19
N LEU A 89 20.25 -49.49 -28.10
CA LEU A 89 19.72 -49.56 -26.76
C LEU A 89 18.84 -48.34 -26.43
N ALA A 90 19.31 -47.14 -26.77
CA ALA A 90 18.59 -45.90 -26.50
C ALA A 90 17.27 -45.83 -27.27
N GLU A 91 17.25 -46.18 -28.55
CA GLU A 91 16.05 -46.18 -29.39
C GLU A 91 15.02 -47.23 -28.92
N ARG A 92 15.47 -48.46 -28.61
CA ARG A 92 14.58 -49.55 -28.12
C ARG A 92 13.94 -49.23 -26.78
N ARG A 93 14.62 -48.46 -25.94
CA ARG A 93 14.19 -48.09 -24.60
C ARG A 93 13.64 -46.66 -24.51
N ASN A 94 13.58 -45.94 -25.62
CA ASN A 94 13.11 -44.55 -25.71
C ASN A 94 13.89 -43.60 -24.77
N LEU A 95 15.22 -43.75 -24.72
CA LEU A 95 16.13 -42.98 -23.89
C LEU A 95 16.59 -41.70 -24.62
N ILE A 96 15.69 -40.74 -24.75
CA ILE A 96 15.89 -39.53 -25.57
C ILE A 96 17.14 -38.73 -25.18
N ARG A 97 17.48 -38.64 -23.89
CA ARG A 97 18.69 -37.92 -23.42
C ARG A 97 19.98 -38.56 -23.92
N GLN A 98 20.02 -39.89 -23.93
CA GLN A 98 21.16 -40.66 -24.43
C GLN A 98 21.26 -40.54 -25.96
N GLU A 99 20.14 -40.60 -26.69
CA GLU A 99 20.13 -40.37 -28.14
C GLU A 99 20.70 -38.98 -28.49
N ILE A 100 20.29 -37.94 -27.76
CA ILE A 100 20.84 -36.58 -27.91
C ILE A 100 22.36 -36.58 -27.70
N SER A 101 22.84 -37.20 -26.61
CA SER A 101 24.27 -37.28 -26.29
C SER A 101 25.07 -38.01 -27.37
N ILE A 102 24.54 -39.12 -27.89
CA ILE A 102 25.15 -39.90 -28.97
C ILE A 102 25.25 -39.06 -30.24
N TYR A 103 24.14 -38.47 -30.71
CA TYR A 103 24.16 -37.63 -31.92
C TYR A 103 25.08 -36.43 -31.77
N ASN A 104 25.16 -35.84 -30.58
CA ASN A 104 26.07 -34.73 -30.32
C ASN A 104 27.54 -35.18 -30.35
N THR A 105 27.85 -36.36 -29.80
CA THR A 105 29.19 -36.97 -29.83
C THR A 105 29.63 -37.27 -31.26
N VAL A 106 28.74 -37.84 -32.07
CA VAL A 106 28.97 -38.12 -33.49
C VAL A 106 29.20 -36.83 -34.27
N GLY A 107 28.37 -35.81 -34.02
CA GLY A 107 28.54 -34.48 -34.63
C GLY A 107 29.91 -33.86 -34.32
N LYS A 108 30.38 -33.95 -33.07
CA LYS A 108 31.73 -33.49 -32.67
C LYS A 108 32.83 -34.24 -33.42
N ARG A 109 32.70 -35.55 -33.62
CA ARG A 109 33.68 -36.36 -34.37
C ARG A 109 33.75 -35.96 -35.85
N PHE A 110 32.60 -35.82 -36.51
CA PHE A 110 32.54 -35.34 -37.89
C PHE A 110 33.14 -33.94 -38.03
N ARG A 111 32.81 -33.03 -37.10
CA ARG A 111 33.38 -31.67 -37.07
C ARG A 111 34.90 -31.71 -36.95
N ASN A 112 35.44 -32.51 -36.03
CA ASN A 112 36.90 -32.60 -35.81
C ASN A 112 37.62 -33.23 -37.02
N ARG A 113 36.92 -33.96 -37.89
CA ARG A 113 37.42 -34.44 -39.19
C ARG A 113 37.12 -33.49 -40.35
N SER A 114 36.69 -32.26 -40.05
CA SER A 114 36.31 -31.25 -41.05
C SER A 114 35.14 -31.65 -41.97
N GLN A 115 34.33 -32.64 -41.57
CA GLN A 115 33.12 -33.06 -42.30
C GLN A 115 31.89 -32.29 -41.78
N TYR A 116 31.87 -30.97 -42.05
CA TYR A 116 30.93 -30.04 -41.41
C TYR A 116 29.46 -30.28 -41.78
N GLY A 117 29.16 -30.73 -42.99
CA GLY A 117 27.80 -31.04 -43.42
C GLY A 117 27.17 -32.19 -42.63
N GLU A 118 27.91 -33.28 -42.43
CA GLU A 118 27.46 -34.40 -41.59
C GLU A 118 27.41 -34.00 -40.12
N ALA A 119 28.36 -33.20 -39.63
CA ALA A 119 28.33 -32.66 -38.27
C ALA A 119 27.02 -31.89 -38.00
N LEU A 120 26.64 -30.96 -38.89
CA LEU A 120 25.38 -30.20 -38.77
C LEU A 120 24.17 -31.13 -38.80
N LYS A 121 24.14 -32.12 -39.69
CA LYS A 121 23.04 -33.11 -39.77
C LYS A 121 22.82 -33.82 -38.44
N TYR A 122 23.88 -34.29 -37.77
CA TYR A 122 23.75 -34.95 -36.47
C TYR A 122 23.42 -33.97 -35.34
N HIS A 123 24.04 -32.79 -35.30
CA HIS A 123 23.68 -31.77 -34.30
C HIS A 123 22.23 -31.30 -34.45
N HIS A 124 21.69 -31.19 -35.67
CA HIS A 124 20.28 -30.85 -35.89
C HIS A 124 19.32 -31.98 -35.48
N ARG A 125 19.71 -33.25 -35.62
CA ARG A 125 18.95 -34.38 -35.04
C ARG A 125 18.90 -34.27 -33.51
N ALA A 126 20.05 -34.04 -32.87
CA ALA A 126 20.12 -33.80 -31.44
C ALA A 126 19.26 -32.59 -31.02
N LEU A 127 19.31 -31.49 -31.78
CA LEU A 127 18.52 -30.28 -31.52
C LEU A 127 17.02 -30.57 -31.53
N LYS A 128 16.53 -31.30 -32.54
CA LYS A 128 15.11 -31.64 -32.66
C LYS A 128 14.62 -32.48 -31.48
N LEU A 129 15.45 -33.42 -31.00
CA LEU A 129 15.16 -34.23 -29.82
C LEU A 129 15.23 -33.40 -28.52
N ALA A 130 16.21 -32.52 -28.38
CA ALA A 130 16.30 -31.64 -27.21
C ALA A 130 15.12 -30.67 -27.11
N GLN A 131 14.61 -30.20 -28.26
CA GLN A 131 13.40 -29.39 -28.34
C GLN A 131 12.14 -30.16 -27.91
N SER A 132 12.04 -31.46 -28.21
CA SER A 132 10.86 -32.25 -27.85
C SER A 132 10.73 -32.50 -26.35
N ILE A 133 11.86 -32.51 -25.62
CA ILE A 133 11.89 -32.67 -24.16
C ILE A 133 12.03 -31.33 -23.41
N ASN A 134 12.18 -30.22 -24.13
CA ASN A 134 12.29 -28.85 -23.61
C ASN A 134 13.37 -28.68 -22.52
N ASP A 135 14.54 -29.30 -22.72
CA ASP A 135 15.67 -29.21 -21.80
C ASP A 135 16.62 -28.06 -22.21
N ALA A 136 16.57 -26.95 -21.47
CA ALA A 136 17.34 -25.75 -21.78
C ALA A 136 18.86 -25.95 -21.71
N ALA A 137 19.36 -26.81 -20.81
CA ALA A 137 20.80 -27.06 -20.68
C ALA A 137 21.32 -27.87 -21.89
N LEU A 138 20.57 -28.89 -22.33
CA LEU A 138 20.90 -29.64 -23.54
C LEU A 138 20.78 -28.77 -24.79
N LEU A 139 19.76 -27.92 -24.89
CA LEU A 139 19.63 -26.97 -25.98
C LEU A 139 20.83 -26.01 -26.03
N ALA A 140 21.28 -25.50 -24.88
CA ALA A 140 22.45 -24.62 -24.82
C ALA A 140 23.73 -25.30 -25.33
N ASP A 141 24.02 -26.55 -24.91
CA ASP A 141 25.18 -27.29 -25.43
C ASP A 141 25.07 -27.52 -26.94
N ILE A 142 23.91 -27.95 -27.45
CA ILE A 142 23.74 -28.23 -28.88
C ILE A 142 23.88 -26.96 -29.71
N TYR A 143 23.28 -25.84 -29.30
CA TYR A 143 23.48 -24.55 -29.96
C TYR A 143 24.96 -24.13 -29.95
N ASN A 144 25.68 -24.33 -28.84
CA ASN A 144 27.12 -24.11 -28.81
C ASN A 144 27.85 -24.99 -29.83
N GLN A 145 27.54 -26.29 -29.93
CA GLN A 145 28.21 -27.16 -30.90
C GLN A 145 27.94 -26.75 -32.36
N ILE A 146 26.69 -26.41 -32.70
CA ILE A 146 26.33 -25.90 -34.03
C ILE A 146 27.08 -24.59 -34.32
N GLY A 147 27.13 -23.66 -33.36
CA GLY A 147 27.88 -22.41 -33.49
C GLY A 147 29.37 -22.62 -33.77
N VAL A 148 30.00 -23.62 -33.12
CA VAL A 148 31.39 -23.99 -33.43
C VAL A 148 31.53 -24.49 -34.87
N VAL A 149 30.57 -25.25 -35.40
CA VAL A 149 30.62 -25.71 -36.80
C VAL A 149 30.52 -24.51 -37.76
N TYR A 150 29.58 -23.59 -37.54
CA TYR A 150 29.46 -22.37 -38.35
C TYR A 150 30.73 -21.52 -38.32
N ARG A 151 31.36 -21.39 -37.13
CA ARG A 151 32.64 -20.69 -37.01
C ARG A 151 33.77 -21.36 -37.80
N ARG A 152 33.79 -22.69 -37.91
CA ARG A 152 34.83 -23.45 -38.64
C ARG A 152 34.70 -23.36 -40.17
N ILE A 153 33.51 -22.98 -40.67
CA ILE A 153 33.27 -22.71 -42.09
C ILE A 153 33.21 -21.20 -42.40
N ASP A 154 33.68 -20.38 -41.46
CA ASP A 154 33.69 -18.92 -41.57
C ASP A 154 32.29 -18.32 -41.82
N ASP A 155 31.24 -18.83 -41.15
CA ASP A 155 29.93 -18.16 -41.07
C ASP A 155 29.76 -17.55 -39.67
N ASN A 156 30.38 -16.38 -39.47
CA ASN A 156 30.43 -15.71 -38.17
C ASN A 156 29.05 -15.18 -37.74
N SER A 157 28.15 -14.90 -38.69
CA SER A 157 26.79 -14.44 -38.39
C SER A 157 25.97 -15.54 -37.72
N LEU A 158 25.90 -16.72 -38.34
CA LEU A 158 25.19 -17.85 -37.77
C LEU A 158 25.88 -18.37 -36.51
N ALA A 159 27.21 -18.34 -36.46
CA ALA A 159 27.94 -18.69 -35.25
C ALA A 159 27.53 -17.82 -34.05
N LEU A 160 27.50 -16.48 -34.21
CA LEU A 160 27.07 -15.57 -33.14
C LEU A 160 25.62 -15.82 -32.72
N ASP A 161 24.70 -15.98 -33.68
CA ASP A 161 23.29 -16.26 -33.38
C ASP A 161 23.14 -17.54 -32.53
N MET A 162 23.82 -18.62 -32.90
CA MET A 162 23.80 -19.86 -32.14
C MET A 162 24.42 -19.69 -30.74
N HIS A 163 25.57 -19.02 -30.63
CA HIS A 163 26.23 -18.83 -29.33
C HIS A 163 25.45 -17.89 -28.39
N PHE A 164 24.77 -16.86 -28.90
CA PHE A 164 23.89 -16.03 -28.08
C PHE A 164 22.63 -16.76 -27.63
N LYS A 165 22.04 -17.61 -28.49
CA LYS A 165 20.94 -18.51 -28.09
C LYS A 165 21.37 -19.46 -26.97
N ALA A 166 22.56 -20.06 -27.12
CA ALA A 166 23.13 -20.92 -26.09
C ALA A 166 23.38 -20.17 -24.78
N LEU A 167 23.98 -18.97 -24.85
CA LEU A 167 24.28 -18.14 -23.68
C LEU A 167 23.01 -17.79 -22.91
N LYS A 168 21.97 -17.31 -23.62
CA LYS A 168 20.69 -16.95 -23.02
C LYS A 168 20.05 -18.13 -22.29
N LEU A 169 19.98 -19.29 -22.93
CA LEU A 169 19.42 -20.49 -22.33
C LEU A 169 20.23 -20.96 -21.11
N ALA A 170 21.56 -20.90 -21.19
CA ALA A 170 22.43 -21.28 -20.09
C ALA A 170 22.30 -20.32 -18.89
N GLU A 171 22.14 -19.01 -19.13
CA GLU A 171 21.86 -18.01 -18.09
C GLU A 171 20.50 -18.26 -17.41
N GLU A 172 19.46 -18.61 -18.17
CA GLU A 172 18.12 -18.92 -17.62
C GLU A 172 18.14 -20.09 -16.62
N VAL A 173 19.02 -21.09 -16.83
CA VAL A 173 19.16 -22.25 -15.94
C VAL A 173 20.39 -22.21 -15.03
N ASN A 174 21.14 -21.10 -15.04
CA ASN A 174 22.41 -20.94 -14.30
C ASN A 174 23.46 -22.03 -14.61
N ASP A 175 23.49 -22.54 -15.83
CA ASP A 175 24.50 -23.50 -16.29
C ASP A 175 25.84 -22.79 -16.54
N THR A 176 26.66 -22.72 -15.50
CA THR A 176 27.94 -22.01 -15.53
C THR A 176 28.90 -22.59 -16.57
N PHE A 177 28.83 -23.89 -16.85
CA PHE A 177 29.68 -24.54 -17.84
C PHE A 177 29.33 -24.04 -19.24
N ASN A 178 28.05 -24.09 -19.62
CA ASN A 178 27.62 -23.62 -20.94
C ASN A 178 27.74 -22.10 -21.11
N ILE A 179 27.54 -21.31 -20.04
CA ILE A 179 27.83 -19.86 -20.05
C ILE A 179 29.30 -19.63 -20.41
N SER A 180 30.22 -20.36 -19.75
CA SER A 180 31.66 -20.27 -20.02
C SER A 180 31.99 -20.64 -21.46
N VAL A 181 31.42 -21.73 -21.99
CA VAL A 181 31.63 -22.18 -23.39
C VAL A 181 31.11 -21.17 -24.40
N SER A 182 29.92 -20.60 -24.18
CA SER A 182 29.34 -19.59 -25.07
C SER A 182 30.17 -18.31 -25.07
N MET A 183 30.60 -17.82 -23.90
CA MET A 183 31.46 -16.64 -23.81
C MET A 183 32.80 -16.84 -24.54
N ASN A 184 33.45 -18.00 -24.35
CA ASN A 184 34.69 -18.31 -25.08
C ASN A 184 34.46 -18.29 -26.59
N SER A 185 33.37 -18.90 -27.04
CA SER A 185 33.05 -19.02 -28.46
C SER A 185 32.71 -17.67 -29.09
N ILE A 186 31.97 -16.80 -28.39
CA ILE A 186 31.73 -15.41 -28.81
C ILE A 186 33.05 -14.63 -28.88
N GLY A 187 33.97 -14.86 -27.94
CA GLY A 187 35.33 -14.32 -27.98
C GLY A 187 36.07 -14.72 -29.27
N ASN A 188 36.02 -16.00 -29.65
CA ASN A 188 36.64 -16.50 -30.88
C ASN A 188 36.02 -15.90 -32.15
N VAL A 189 34.71 -15.70 -32.18
CA VAL A 189 34.07 -15.03 -33.33
C VAL A 189 34.52 -13.56 -33.41
N ASN A 190 34.62 -12.86 -32.27
CA ASN A 190 35.15 -11.49 -32.26
C ASN A 190 36.62 -11.44 -32.71
N PHE A 191 37.43 -12.46 -32.39
CA PHE A 191 38.78 -12.60 -32.91
C PHE A 191 38.80 -12.72 -34.44
N ASN A 192 37.94 -13.57 -35.03
CA ASN A 192 37.79 -13.70 -36.48
C ASN A 192 37.36 -12.37 -37.14
N LEU A 193 36.53 -11.58 -36.45
CA LEU A 193 36.12 -10.24 -36.87
C LEU A 193 37.19 -9.16 -36.61
N GLU A 194 38.39 -9.55 -36.14
CA GLU A 194 39.53 -8.68 -35.78
C GLU A 194 39.22 -7.66 -34.68
N ARG A 195 38.23 -7.96 -33.82
CA ARG A 195 37.86 -7.15 -32.65
C ARG A 195 38.58 -7.67 -31.41
N TYR A 196 39.92 -7.62 -31.42
CA TYR A 196 40.76 -8.32 -30.44
C TYR A 196 40.52 -7.89 -28.98
N HIS A 197 40.29 -6.60 -28.71
CA HIS A 197 39.98 -6.14 -27.35
C HIS A 197 38.65 -6.70 -26.83
N THR A 198 37.60 -6.68 -27.66
CA THR A 198 36.31 -7.28 -27.31
C THR A 198 36.42 -8.80 -27.16
N ALA A 199 37.22 -9.46 -28.00
CA ALA A 199 37.51 -10.88 -27.86
C ALA A 199 38.13 -11.19 -26.49
N ILE A 200 39.17 -10.45 -26.09
CA ILE A 200 39.83 -10.59 -24.79
C ILE A 200 38.83 -10.40 -23.63
N GLU A 201 37.91 -9.44 -23.71
CA GLU A 201 36.90 -9.22 -22.67
C GLU A 201 36.02 -10.47 -22.44
N TYR A 202 35.47 -11.04 -23.53
CA TYR A 202 34.67 -12.25 -23.44
C TYR A 202 35.47 -13.46 -22.97
N LEU A 203 36.73 -13.60 -23.42
CA LEU A 203 37.61 -14.68 -23.02
C LEU A 203 37.99 -14.60 -21.53
N LEU A 204 38.24 -13.39 -21.00
CA LEU A 204 38.50 -13.19 -19.56
C LEU A 204 37.27 -13.54 -18.71
N ARG A 205 36.06 -13.19 -19.15
CA ARG A 205 34.83 -13.59 -18.46
C ARG A 205 34.65 -15.11 -18.45
N SER A 206 34.89 -15.77 -19.59
CA SER A 206 34.87 -17.23 -19.69
C SER A 206 35.94 -17.88 -18.80
N MET A 207 37.17 -17.33 -18.80
CA MET A 207 38.27 -17.81 -17.98
C MET A 207 37.91 -17.75 -16.49
N HIS A 208 37.36 -16.63 -16.03
CA HIS A 208 36.93 -16.47 -14.64
C HIS A 208 35.91 -17.55 -14.21
N LEU A 209 34.92 -17.85 -15.07
CA LEU A 209 33.97 -18.94 -14.80
C LEU A 209 34.65 -20.30 -14.80
N SER A 210 35.63 -20.52 -15.67
CA SER A 210 36.44 -21.74 -15.70
C SER A 210 37.28 -21.91 -14.43
N GLU A 211 37.80 -20.82 -13.84
CA GLU A 211 38.51 -20.84 -12.55
C GLU A 211 37.57 -21.24 -11.41
N VAL A 212 36.39 -20.61 -11.34
CA VAL A 212 35.37 -20.87 -10.31
C VAL A 212 34.90 -22.33 -10.37
N THR A 213 34.71 -22.87 -11.58
CA THR A 213 34.27 -24.25 -11.81
C THR A 213 35.41 -25.27 -11.81
N ARG A 214 36.67 -24.83 -11.67
CA ARG A 214 37.88 -25.67 -11.77
C ARG A 214 37.95 -26.46 -13.09
N ASN A 215 37.45 -25.87 -14.18
CA ASN A 215 37.48 -26.45 -15.51
C ASN A 215 38.86 -26.22 -16.18
N GLU A 216 39.79 -27.14 -15.97
CA GLU A 216 41.16 -27.04 -16.53
C GLU A 216 41.19 -26.97 -18.06
N THR A 217 40.29 -27.69 -18.74
CA THR A 217 40.16 -27.62 -20.20
C THR A 217 39.70 -26.22 -20.64
N GLY A 218 38.75 -25.63 -19.91
CA GLY A 218 38.29 -24.26 -20.15
C GLY A 218 39.40 -23.22 -19.94
N LEU A 219 40.23 -23.40 -18.92
CA LEU A 219 41.41 -22.55 -18.68
C LEU A 219 42.41 -22.66 -19.82
N ALA A 220 42.75 -23.89 -20.23
CA ALA A 220 43.67 -24.12 -21.35
C ALA A 220 43.22 -23.39 -22.62
N ILE A 221 41.95 -23.56 -23.01
CA ILE A 221 41.39 -22.94 -24.21
C ILE A 221 41.40 -21.42 -24.11
N ASN A 222 40.95 -20.85 -22.99
CA ASN A 222 40.91 -19.39 -22.82
C ASN A 222 42.32 -18.77 -22.82
N HIS A 223 43.30 -19.40 -22.16
CA HIS A 223 44.68 -18.93 -22.22
C HIS A 223 45.20 -18.90 -23.67
N ASN A 224 44.99 -19.97 -24.45
CA ASN A 224 45.42 -19.98 -25.85
C ASN A 224 44.78 -18.84 -26.66
N ASN A 225 43.46 -18.68 -26.55
CA ASN A 225 42.73 -17.69 -27.35
C ASN A 225 43.11 -16.25 -26.97
N ILE A 226 43.37 -15.97 -25.68
CA ILE A 226 43.89 -14.67 -25.25
C ILE A 226 45.30 -14.47 -25.82
N GLY A 227 46.16 -15.49 -25.77
CA GLY A 227 47.48 -15.46 -26.38
C GLY A 227 47.42 -15.11 -27.88
N GLU A 228 46.49 -15.71 -28.64
CA GLU A 228 46.30 -15.37 -30.06
C GLU A 228 45.89 -13.91 -30.26
N CYS A 229 44.98 -13.39 -29.43
CA CYS A 229 44.61 -11.97 -29.48
C CYS A 229 45.81 -11.06 -29.21
N LEU A 230 46.62 -11.37 -28.20
CA LEU A 230 47.82 -10.61 -27.85
C LEU A 230 48.87 -10.66 -28.96
N LEU A 231 49.05 -11.81 -29.60
CA LEU A 231 49.95 -11.96 -30.73
C LEU A 231 49.51 -11.07 -31.92
N ARG A 232 48.21 -11.02 -32.23
CA ARG A 232 47.67 -10.13 -33.27
C ARG A 232 47.79 -8.64 -32.92
N LEU A 233 47.90 -8.31 -31.64
CA LEU A 233 48.20 -6.96 -31.14
C LEU A 233 49.72 -6.65 -31.08
N GLY A 234 50.57 -7.56 -31.57
CA GLY A 234 52.04 -7.38 -31.59
C GLY A 234 52.73 -7.65 -30.25
N GLN A 235 52.04 -8.25 -29.28
CA GLN A 235 52.54 -8.52 -27.94
C GLN A 235 53.01 -9.98 -27.80
N ALA A 236 54.04 -10.36 -28.58
CA ALA A 236 54.48 -11.75 -28.68
C ALA A 236 54.96 -12.36 -27.34
N ASP A 237 55.67 -11.59 -26.50
CA ASP A 237 56.13 -12.09 -25.19
C ASP A 237 54.95 -12.38 -24.24
N SER A 238 53.97 -11.48 -24.18
CA SER A 238 52.74 -11.69 -23.41
C SER A 238 51.96 -12.89 -23.94
N ALA A 239 51.89 -13.05 -25.26
CA ALA A 239 51.24 -14.19 -25.89
C ALA A 239 51.90 -15.51 -25.50
N LEU A 240 53.24 -15.59 -25.49
CA LEU A 240 53.99 -16.77 -25.09
C LEU A 240 53.68 -17.19 -23.65
N VAL A 241 53.56 -16.25 -22.71
CA VAL A 241 53.15 -16.57 -21.32
C VAL A 241 51.82 -17.32 -21.33
N HIS A 242 50.82 -16.79 -22.03
CA HIS A 242 49.51 -17.42 -22.14
C HIS A 242 49.56 -18.78 -22.86
N PHE A 243 50.32 -18.90 -23.95
CA PHE A 243 50.45 -20.17 -24.67
C PHE A 243 51.14 -21.26 -23.84
N PHE A 244 52.18 -20.93 -23.07
CA PHE A 244 52.83 -21.89 -22.18
C PHE A 244 51.92 -22.32 -21.02
N THR A 245 51.15 -21.40 -20.44
CA THR A 245 50.13 -21.77 -19.44
C THR A 245 49.07 -22.68 -20.04
N SER A 246 48.60 -22.40 -21.27
CA SER A 246 47.67 -23.29 -21.97
C SER A 246 48.26 -24.68 -22.22
N LEU A 247 49.53 -24.73 -22.63
CA LEU A 247 50.25 -25.98 -22.85
C LEU A 247 50.37 -26.79 -21.55
N GLU A 248 50.67 -26.15 -20.41
CA GLU A 248 50.75 -26.80 -19.11
C GLU A 248 49.43 -27.50 -18.74
N TYR A 249 48.29 -26.82 -18.88
CA TYR A 249 46.97 -27.43 -18.63
C TYR A 249 46.68 -28.59 -19.60
N ASN A 250 47.01 -28.44 -20.89
CA ASN A 250 46.82 -29.50 -21.88
C ASN A 250 47.76 -30.69 -21.66
N THR A 251 48.96 -30.48 -21.10
CA THR A 251 49.86 -31.55 -20.67
C THR A 251 49.30 -32.27 -19.45
N LYS A 252 48.84 -31.54 -18.45
CA LYS A 252 48.23 -32.10 -17.24
C LYS A 252 47.00 -32.97 -17.53
N THR A 253 46.15 -32.52 -18.46
CA THR A 253 44.92 -33.23 -18.86
C THR A 253 45.13 -34.31 -19.93
N GLY A 254 46.36 -34.45 -20.46
CA GLY A 254 46.66 -35.39 -21.54
C GLY A 254 46.01 -35.04 -22.89
N ASN A 255 45.56 -33.80 -23.07
CA ASN A 255 44.88 -33.35 -24.28
C ASN A 255 45.87 -33.07 -25.43
N ARG A 256 46.18 -34.10 -26.23
CA ARG A 256 47.10 -33.99 -27.38
C ARG A 256 46.66 -32.98 -28.43
N MET A 257 45.36 -32.87 -28.71
CA MET A 257 44.83 -31.86 -29.64
C MET A 257 45.08 -30.45 -29.12
N GLY A 258 44.85 -30.22 -27.82
CA GLY A 258 45.16 -28.94 -27.19
C GLY A 258 46.65 -28.62 -27.28
N GLN A 259 47.52 -29.61 -27.07
CA GLN A 259 48.97 -29.43 -27.19
C GLN A 259 49.41 -29.02 -28.61
N SER A 260 48.85 -29.62 -29.66
CA SER A 260 49.21 -29.24 -31.04
C SER A 260 48.77 -27.82 -31.39
N ILE A 261 47.62 -27.37 -30.88
CA ILE A 261 47.16 -25.98 -31.00
C ILE A 261 48.13 -25.03 -30.30
N CYS A 262 48.56 -25.36 -29.09
CA CYS A 262 49.55 -24.56 -28.37
C CYS A 262 50.88 -24.50 -29.12
N TYR A 263 51.37 -25.63 -29.63
CA TYR A 263 52.63 -25.67 -30.39
C TYR A 263 52.57 -24.82 -31.66
N ASN A 264 51.47 -24.86 -32.42
CA ASN A 264 51.27 -23.94 -33.55
C ASN A 264 51.33 -22.47 -33.12
N SER A 265 50.66 -22.14 -32.02
CA SER A 265 50.57 -20.76 -31.51
C SER A 265 51.92 -20.25 -30.98
N ILE A 266 52.66 -21.11 -30.28
CA ILE A 266 54.02 -20.84 -29.80
C ILE A 266 54.97 -20.66 -30.99
N GLY A 267 54.90 -21.54 -32.00
CA GLY A 267 55.68 -21.43 -33.23
C GLY A 267 55.43 -20.11 -33.95
N ALA A 268 54.15 -19.71 -34.11
CA ALA A 268 53.79 -18.42 -34.69
C ALA A 268 54.32 -17.23 -33.87
N ALA A 269 54.32 -17.31 -32.54
CA ALA A 269 54.88 -16.26 -31.69
C ALA A 269 56.42 -16.15 -31.85
N TYR A 270 57.13 -17.27 -31.99
CA TYR A 270 58.58 -17.26 -32.24
C TYR A 270 58.92 -16.77 -33.66
N ILE A 271 58.10 -17.07 -34.67
CA ILE A 271 58.21 -16.43 -36.01
C ILE A 271 58.16 -14.91 -35.86
N ALA A 272 57.16 -14.38 -35.13
CA ALA A 272 57.01 -12.95 -34.92
C ALA A 272 58.19 -12.30 -34.17
N LYS A 273 58.91 -13.08 -33.36
CA LYS A 273 60.13 -12.64 -32.66
C LYS A 273 61.42 -12.80 -33.49
N GLY A 274 61.36 -13.49 -34.62
CA GLY A 274 62.54 -13.80 -35.45
C GLY A 274 63.39 -14.98 -34.94
N GLU A 275 62.87 -15.77 -33.99
CA GLU A 275 63.55 -16.96 -33.45
C GLU A 275 63.14 -18.21 -34.25
N TYR A 276 63.64 -18.29 -35.49
CA TYR A 276 63.15 -19.24 -36.50
C TYR A 276 63.41 -20.72 -36.17
N ASP A 277 64.59 -21.08 -35.65
CA ASP A 277 64.92 -22.47 -35.29
C ASP A 277 63.99 -23.01 -34.18
N VAL A 278 63.65 -22.15 -33.22
CA VAL A 278 62.74 -22.49 -32.12
C VAL A 278 61.32 -22.65 -32.67
N ALA A 279 60.90 -21.76 -33.57
CA ALA A 279 59.61 -21.85 -34.22
C ALA A 279 59.44 -23.16 -35.01
N GLU A 280 60.45 -23.56 -35.79
CA GLU A 280 60.45 -24.79 -36.59
C GLU A 280 60.16 -26.01 -35.71
N SER A 281 60.90 -26.17 -34.61
CA SER A 281 60.75 -27.30 -33.69
C SER A 281 59.33 -27.41 -33.11
N TYR A 282 58.70 -26.29 -32.76
CA TYR A 282 57.32 -26.31 -32.28
C TYR A 282 56.31 -26.64 -33.38
N LEU A 283 56.48 -26.06 -34.57
CA LEU A 283 55.57 -26.28 -35.69
C LEU A 283 55.62 -27.72 -36.22
N GLU A 284 56.80 -28.35 -36.29
CA GLU A 284 56.95 -29.75 -36.68
C GLU A 284 56.22 -30.69 -35.71
N ARG A 285 56.37 -30.45 -34.40
CA ARG A 285 55.64 -31.21 -33.37
C ARG A 285 54.12 -31.05 -33.49
N ALA A 286 53.66 -29.84 -33.84
CA ALA A 286 52.24 -29.59 -34.08
C ALA A 286 51.74 -30.37 -35.31
N LEU A 287 52.49 -30.32 -36.41
CA LEU A 287 52.14 -31.00 -37.67
C LEU A 287 52.09 -32.52 -37.50
N GLU A 288 53.06 -33.12 -36.79
CA GLU A 288 53.08 -34.55 -36.50
C GLU A 288 51.80 -34.98 -35.78
N ILE A 289 51.44 -34.28 -34.70
CA ILE A 289 50.21 -34.57 -33.95
C ILE A 289 48.98 -34.39 -34.85
N ASN A 290 48.87 -33.26 -35.56
CA ASN A 290 47.69 -32.96 -36.38
C ASN A 290 47.47 -33.98 -37.50
N ARG A 291 48.55 -34.46 -38.15
CA ARG A 291 48.47 -35.53 -39.16
C ARG A 291 47.97 -36.85 -38.58
N THR A 292 48.36 -37.21 -37.35
CA THR A 292 47.85 -38.44 -36.70
C THR A 292 46.39 -38.35 -36.26
N MET A 293 45.84 -37.13 -36.12
CA MET A 293 44.47 -36.90 -35.69
C MET A 293 43.46 -36.70 -36.84
N SER A 294 43.93 -36.55 -38.08
CA SER A 294 43.11 -36.29 -39.27
C SER A 294 42.21 -35.04 -39.18
N ASP A 295 42.62 -34.04 -38.39
CA ASP A 295 41.98 -32.73 -38.39
C ASP A 295 42.59 -31.86 -39.51
N LEU A 296 41.96 -31.91 -40.68
CA LEU A 296 42.44 -31.23 -41.88
C LEU A 296 42.59 -29.72 -41.70
N MET A 297 41.72 -29.09 -40.89
CA MET A 297 41.84 -27.67 -40.56
C MET A 297 43.15 -27.39 -39.83
N GLN A 298 43.46 -28.17 -38.78
CA GLN A 298 44.68 -27.97 -38.01
C GLN A 298 45.95 -28.35 -38.80
N VAL A 299 45.85 -29.34 -39.70
CA VAL A 299 46.92 -29.67 -40.64
C VAL A 299 47.22 -28.50 -41.58
N ALA A 300 46.20 -27.91 -42.22
CA ALA A 300 46.37 -26.74 -43.07
C ALA A 300 47.01 -25.57 -42.30
N MET A 301 46.56 -25.28 -41.08
CA MET A 301 47.16 -24.24 -40.24
C MET A 301 48.65 -24.49 -39.95
N SER A 302 49.03 -25.72 -39.57
CA SER A 302 50.44 -26.07 -39.34
C SER A 302 51.28 -25.92 -40.62
N LEU A 303 50.80 -26.46 -41.75
CA LEU A 303 51.49 -26.36 -43.04
C LEU A 303 51.65 -24.91 -43.50
N GLY A 304 50.61 -24.08 -43.34
CA GLY A 304 50.68 -22.66 -43.65
C GLY A 304 51.75 -21.92 -42.84
N LYS A 305 51.86 -22.21 -41.54
CA LYS A 305 52.89 -21.61 -40.67
C LYS A 305 54.30 -22.11 -40.94
N ILE A 306 54.46 -23.40 -41.23
CA ILE A 306 55.75 -23.95 -41.67
C ILE A 306 56.14 -23.34 -43.02
N GLY A 307 55.20 -23.23 -43.95
CA GLY A 307 55.42 -22.59 -45.25
C GLY A 307 55.79 -21.11 -45.12
N GLU A 308 55.15 -20.36 -44.22
CA GLU A 308 55.50 -18.98 -43.87
C GLU A 308 56.93 -18.89 -43.33
N LEU A 309 57.30 -19.79 -42.40
CA LEU A 309 58.65 -19.86 -41.84
C LEU A 309 59.70 -20.09 -42.94
N HIS A 310 59.51 -21.10 -43.80
CA HIS A 310 60.44 -21.41 -44.89
C HIS A 310 60.50 -20.27 -45.93
N LEU A 311 59.39 -19.56 -46.16
CA LEU A 311 59.38 -18.39 -47.04
C LEU A 311 60.25 -17.27 -46.48
N ILE A 312 60.19 -17.02 -45.17
CA ILE A 312 60.99 -15.99 -44.47
C ILE A 312 62.47 -16.38 -44.42
N THR A 313 62.79 -17.65 -44.18
CA THR A 313 64.19 -18.14 -44.09
C THR A 313 64.84 -18.38 -45.45
N GLY A 314 64.07 -18.32 -46.55
CA GLY A 314 64.57 -18.45 -47.93
C GLY A 314 64.61 -19.89 -48.47
N ASN A 315 64.05 -20.85 -47.73
CA ASN A 315 63.93 -22.26 -48.10
C ASN A 315 62.76 -22.45 -49.09
N ASN A 316 63.04 -22.08 -50.34
CA ASN A 316 61.99 -21.82 -51.32
C ASN A 316 61.25 -23.07 -51.84
N GLU A 317 61.89 -24.23 -51.90
CA GLU A 317 61.23 -25.45 -52.40
C GLU A 317 60.23 -25.98 -51.37
N GLU A 318 60.65 -26.01 -50.10
CA GLU A 318 59.83 -26.39 -48.95
C GLU A 318 58.69 -25.41 -48.75
N ALA A 319 58.96 -24.10 -48.82
CA ALA A 319 57.93 -23.07 -48.71
C ALA A 319 56.80 -23.29 -49.74
N LEU A 320 57.16 -23.52 -51.01
CA LEU A 320 56.17 -23.74 -52.06
C LEU A 320 55.35 -25.01 -51.81
N SER A 321 56.01 -26.11 -51.42
CA SER A 321 55.34 -27.38 -51.13
C SER A 321 54.32 -27.22 -50.01
N TYR A 322 54.75 -26.70 -48.86
CA TYR A 322 53.90 -26.55 -47.68
C TYR A 322 52.75 -25.57 -47.90
N LEU A 323 53.00 -24.43 -48.54
CA LEU A 323 51.97 -23.44 -48.81
C LEU A 323 50.94 -23.93 -49.83
N THR A 324 51.35 -24.74 -50.82
CA THR A 324 50.44 -25.32 -51.80
C THR A 324 49.55 -26.39 -51.14
N GLU A 325 50.13 -27.30 -50.35
CA GLU A 325 49.38 -28.30 -49.58
C GLU A 325 48.38 -27.63 -48.62
N SER A 326 48.82 -26.59 -47.91
CA SER A 326 47.95 -25.77 -47.03
C SER A 326 46.76 -25.17 -47.80
N PHE A 327 47.03 -24.54 -48.95
CA PHE A 327 46.00 -23.90 -49.78
C PHE A 327 44.98 -24.90 -50.32
N GLU A 328 45.44 -26.05 -50.81
CA GLU A 328 44.58 -27.12 -51.34
C GLU A 328 43.67 -27.69 -50.26
N ILE A 329 44.23 -27.98 -49.07
CA ILE A 329 43.44 -28.48 -47.94
C ILE A 329 42.42 -27.44 -47.50
N ALA A 330 42.84 -26.19 -47.25
CA ALA A 330 41.95 -25.12 -46.80
C ALA A 330 40.80 -24.87 -47.79
N SER A 331 41.10 -24.88 -49.09
CA SER A 331 40.09 -24.76 -50.15
C SER A 331 39.11 -25.93 -50.16
N SER A 332 39.60 -27.16 -49.96
CA SER A 332 38.76 -28.37 -49.96
C SER A 332 37.77 -28.44 -48.79
N ILE A 333 38.16 -27.94 -47.61
CA ILE A 333 37.32 -27.93 -46.41
C ILE A 333 36.43 -26.68 -46.30
N GLY A 334 36.52 -25.77 -47.27
CA GLY A 334 35.73 -24.53 -47.31
C GLY A 334 36.17 -23.45 -46.33
N SER A 335 37.41 -23.52 -45.85
CA SER A 335 38.01 -22.56 -44.92
C SER A 335 38.56 -21.36 -45.70
N ARG A 336 37.82 -20.25 -45.70
CA ARG A 336 38.13 -19.06 -46.50
C ARG A 336 39.33 -18.32 -45.92
N PHE A 337 39.41 -18.22 -44.59
CA PHE A 337 40.50 -17.51 -43.93
C PHE A 337 41.87 -18.17 -44.19
N GLN A 338 41.98 -19.49 -43.99
CA GLN A 338 43.22 -20.23 -44.22
C GLN A 338 43.58 -20.30 -45.72
N ALA A 339 42.57 -20.37 -46.61
CA ALA A 339 42.79 -20.31 -48.05
C ALA A 339 43.29 -18.93 -48.51
N GLU A 340 42.75 -17.84 -47.94
CA GLU A 340 43.24 -16.48 -48.16
C GLU A 340 44.70 -16.34 -47.73
N GLU A 341 45.01 -16.75 -46.49
CA GLU A 341 46.36 -16.62 -45.93
C GLU A 341 47.39 -17.39 -46.76
N SER A 342 47.08 -18.64 -47.12
CA SER A 342 47.95 -19.48 -47.94
C SER A 342 48.14 -18.90 -49.35
N ALA A 343 47.06 -18.42 -49.98
CA ALA A 343 47.13 -17.78 -51.30
C ALA A 343 47.94 -16.48 -51.27
N ARG A 344 47.81 -15.67 -50.21
CA ARG A 344 48.60 -14.45 -50.01
C ARG A 344 50.09 -14.78 -49.89
N LEU A 345 50.44 -15.79 -49.10
CA LEU A 345 51.84 -16.23 -48.95
C LEU A 345 52.41 -16.82 -50.25
N LEU A 346 51.62 -17.59 -51.00
CA LEU A 346 52.00 -18.07 -52.35
C LEU A 346 52.22 -16.91 -53.33
N SER A 347 51.40 -15.86 -53.25
CA SER A 347 51.59 -14.65 -54.05
C SER A 347 52.93 -13.97 -53.76
N SER A 348 53.26 -13.78 -52.48
CA SER A 348 54.55 -13.24 -52.05
C SER A 348 55.72 -14.14 -52.43
N PHE A 349 55.56 -15.47 -52.36
CA PHE A 349 56.56 -16.43 -52.82
C PHE A 349 56.89 -16.23 -54.32
N PHE A 350 55.87 -16.19 -55.19
CA PHE A 350 56.09 -16.02 -56.62
C PHE A 350 56.62 -14.62 -56.97
N GLU A 351 56.27 -13.60 -56.19
CA GLU A 351 56.83 -12.25 -56.32
C GLU A 351 58.33 -12.24 -56.04
N ASN A 352 58.76 -12.86 -54.92
CA ASN A 352 60.18 -12.99 -54.55
C ASN A 352 61.00 -13.77 -55.57
N LYS A 353 60.36 -14.69 -56.31
CA LYS A 353 60.99 -15.43 -57.43
C LYS A 353 60.96 -14.70 -58.77
N GLY A 354 60.33 -13.53 -58.85
CA GLY A 354 60.15 -12.75 -60.08
C GLY A 354 59.10 -13.31 -61.05
N ASN A 355 58.30 -14.30 -60.62
CA ASN A 355 57.19 -14.83 -61.42
C ASN A 355 55.91 -14.03 -61.16
N TYR A 356 55.89 -12.80 -61.68
CA TYR A 356 54.78 -11.87 -61.47
C TYR A 356 53.44 -12.36 -62.00
N LYS A 357 53.42 -13.25 -63.02
CA LYS A 357 52.19 -13.83 -63.55
C LYS A 357 51.50 -14.71 -62.51
N ARG A 358 52.22 -15.68 -61.95
CA ARG A 358 51.68 -16.54 -60.89
C ARG A 358 51.41 -15.78 -59.60
N SER A 359 52.28 -14.83 -59.26
CA SER A 359 52.04 -13.93 -58.12
C SER A 359 50.70 -13.21 -58.24
N LEU A 360 50.39 -12.66 -59.43
CA LEU A 360 49.11 -11.98 -59.69
C LEU A 360 47.91 -12.95 -59.67
N GLU A 361 48.07 -14.19 -60.14
CA GLU A 361 47.04 -15.22 -60.07
C GLU A 361 46.65 -15.50 -58.60
N TYR A 362 47.64 -15.80 -57.75
CA TYR A 362 47.40 -16.02 -56.32
C TYR A 362 46.96 -14.76 -55.57
N PHE A 363 47.45 -13.58 -55.97
CA PHE A 363 46.99 -12.30 -55.42
C PHE A 363 45.49 -12.09 -55.67
N LYS A 364 45.01 -12.41 -56.89
CA LYS A 364 43.59 -12.33 -57.24
C LYS A 364 42.76 -13.33 -56.43
N ILE A 365 43.25 -14.56 -56.27
CA ILE A 365 42.59 -15.58 -55.44
C ILE A 365 42.48 -15.10 -53.98
N ALA A 366 43.59 -14.64 -53.39
CA ALA A 366 43.59 -14.08 -52.04
C ALA A 366 42.63 -12.89 -51.92
N THR A 367 42.61 -11.99 -52.91
CA THR A 367 41.69 -10.85 -52.94
C THR A 367 40.23 -11.30 -53.00
N GLN A 368 39.89 -12.33 -53.78
CA GLN A 368 38.52 -12.87 -53.83
C GLN A 368 38.07 -13.43 -52.47
N PHE A 369 38.94 -14.17 -51.78
CA PHE A 369 38.64 -14.64 -50.42
C PHE A 369 38.54 -13.46 -49.45
N LYS A 370 39.46 -12.50 -49.52
CA LYS A 370 39.45 -11.29 -48.69
C LYS A 370 38.18 -10.47 -48.88
N ASP A 371 37.71 -10.28 -50.11
CA ASP A 371 36.47 -9.57 -50.41
C ASP A 371 35.26 -10.31 -49.85
N SER A 372 35.25 -11.65 -49.93
CA SER A 372 34.21 -12.47 -49.30
C SER A 372 34.20 -12.31 -47.77
N ILE A 373 35.38 -12.37 -47.12
CA ILE A 373 35.53 -12.20 -45.66
C ILE A 373 35.14 -10.78 -45.24
N LEU A 374 35.56 -9.77 -46.00
CA LEU A 374 35.25 -8.36 -45.73
C LEU A 374 33.76 -8.07 -45.88
N ASN A 375 33.12 -8.62 -46.92
CA ASN A 375 31.68 -8.46 -47.11
C ASN A 375 30.90 -9.06 -45.93
N GLU A 376 31.29 -10.24 -45.46
CA GLU A 376 30.72 -10.85 -44.26
C GLU A 376 30.96 -10.00 -43.01
N LYS A 377 32.18 -9.50 -42.79
CA LYS A 377 32.52 -8.61 -41.67
C LYS A 377 31.67 -7.34 -41.69
N ASN A 378 31.49 -6.74 -42.87
CA ASN A 378 30.66 -5.56 -43.05
C ASN A 378 29.18 -5.86 -42.79
N MET A 379 28.65 -6.97 -43.32
CA MET A 379 27.28 -7.42 -43.03
C MET A 379 27.05 -7.63 -41.53
N ASN A 380 27.99 -8.28 -40.83
CA ASN A 380 27.91 -8.48 -39.39
C ASN A 380 28.00 -7.17 -38.61
N HIS A 381 28.84 -6.25 -39.04
CA HIS A 381 28.91 -4.92 -38.44
C HIS A 381 27.59 -4.15 -38.63
N LEU A 382 26.99 -4.19 -39.82
CA LEU A 382 25.68 -3.59 -40.10
C LEU A 382 24.57 -4.24 -39.26
N ASN A 383 24.56 -5.57 -39.15
CA ASN A 383 23.61 -6.28 -38.28
C ASN A 383 23.78 -5.89 -36.81
N THR A 384 25.02 -5.74 -36.34
CA THR A 384 25.31 -5.28 -34.97
C THR A 384 24.79 -3.85 -34.76
N ILE A 385 25.04 -2.94 -35.70
CA ILE A 385 24.53 -1.56 -35.64
C ILE A 385 23.00 -1.56 -35.66
N GLY A 386 22.37 -2.35 -36.53
CA GLY A 386 20.92 -2.48 -36.59
C GLY A 386 20.32 -2.96 -35.26
N ALA A 387 20.92 -3.98 -34.64
CA ALA A 387 20.50 -4.47 -33.33
C ALA A 387 20.72 -3.42 -32.22
N MET A 388 21.84 -2.69 -32.23
CA MET A 388 22.09 -1.61 -31.29
C MET A 388 21.06 -0.47 -31.44
N MET A 389 20.73 -0.08 -32.67
CA MET A 389 19.69 0.91 -32.95
C MET A 389 18.31 0.43 -32.50
N GLU A 390 18.00 -0.85 -32.67
CA GLU A 390 16.73 -1.42 -32.18
C GLU A 390 16.66 -1.39 -30.65
N VAL A 391 17.75 -1.77 -29.96
CA VAL A 391 17.85 -1.69 -28.49
C VAL A 391 17.73 -0.26 -28.00
N GLU A 392 18.36 0.70 -28.68
CA GLU A 392 18.27 2.13 -28.36
C GLU A 392 16.83 2.64 -28.55
N ALA A 393 16.17 2.31 -29.66
CA ALA A 393 14.77 2.65 -29.89
C ALA A 393 13.81 2.03 -28.86
N GLN A 394 14.07 0.79 -28.43
CA GLN A 394 13.31 0.16 -27.35
C GLN A 394 13.53 0.88 -26.02
N ARG A 395 14.77 1.28 -25.72
CA ARG A 395 15.12 2.00 -24.50
C ARG A 395 14.43 3.36 -24.44
N ASP A 396 14.44 4.11 -25.54
CA ASP A 396 13.74 5.38 -25.68
C ASP A 396 12.23 5.20 -25.47
N ARG A 397 11.66 4.13 -26.03
CA ARG A 397 10.23 3.83 -25.84
C ARG A 397 9.88 3.47 -24.40
N ILE A 398 10.72 2.72 -23.71
CA ILE A 398 10.56 2.43 -22.28
C ILE A 398 10.64 3.72 -21.46
N GLN A 399 11.59 4.61 -21.78
CA GLN A 399 11.70 5.89 -21.11
C GLN A 399 10.45 6.74 -21.30
N GLN A 400 9.92 6.82 -22.53
CA GLN A 400 8.68 7.54 -22.81
C GLN A 400 7.49 6.95 -22.03
N LEU A 401 7.33 5.63 -21.98
CA LEU A 401 6.29 4.97 -21.18
C LEU A 401 6.42 5.27 -19.68
N ASN A 402 7.64 5.33 -19.16
CA ASN A 402 7.89 5.69 -17.76
C ASN A 402 7.52 7.15 -17.47
N GLU A 403 7.80 8.08 -18.39
CA GLU A 403 7.38 9.47 -18.27
C GLU A 403 5.85 9.61 -18.33
N GLU A 404 5.18 8.91 -19.25
CA GLU A 404 3.72 8.89 -19.37
C GLU A 404 3.05 8.33 -18.10
N THR A 405 3.58 7.23 -17.55
CA THR A 405 3.05 6.63 -16.31
C THR A 405 3.22 7.54 -15.10
N LEU A 406 4.34 8.27 -14.99
CA LEU A 406 4.54 9.25 -13.93
C LEU A 406 3.53 10.42 -14.04
N GLN A 407 3.32 10.94 -15.24
CA GLN A 407 2.29 11.98 -15.48
C GLN A 407 0.89 11.50 -15.12
N GLN A 408 0.53 10.26 -15.48
CA GLN A 408 -0.75 9.66 -15.10
C GLN A 408 -0.90 9.55 -13.59
N GLN A 409 0.16 9.16 -12.87
CA GLN A 409 0.12 9.11 -11.41
C GLN A 409 -0.10 10.49 -10.78
N GLU A 410 0.56 11.54 -11.28
CA GLU A 410 0.33 12.91 -10.79
C GLU A 410 -1.12 13.35 -10.98
N VAL A 411 -1.70 13.08 -12.15
CA VAL A 411 -3.11 13.40 -12.44
C VAL A 411 -4.04 12.66 -11.48
N LEU A 412 -3.81 11.37 -11.24
CA LEU A 412 -4.59 10.58 -10.29
C LEU A 412 -4.49 11.12 -8.85
N ILE A 413 -3.29 11.51 -8.41
CA ILE A 413 -3.09 12.12 -7.09
C ILE A 413 -3.87 13.44 -6.99
N ARG A 414 -3.80 14.31 -8.01
CA ARG A 414 -4.58 15.55 -8.04
C ARG A 414 -6.09 15.30 -8.00
N GLN A 415 -6.59 14.32 -8.77
CA GLN A 415 -8.01 13.96 -8.76
C GLN A 415 -8.48 13.45 -7.39
N ARG A 416 -7.69 12.61 -6.73
CA ARG A 416 -8.00 12.12 -5.37
C ARG A 416 -8.03 13.27 -4.35
N LEU A 417 -7.09 14.20 -4.44
CA LEU A 417 -7.04 15.37 -3.57
C LEU A 417 -8.27 16.28 -3.78
N MET A 418 -8.65 16.53 -5.04
CA MET A 418 -9.87 17.27 -5.37
C MET A 418 -11.13 16.60 -4.81
N LEU A 419 -11.26 15.27 -4.98
CA LEU A 419 -12.39 14.51 -4.43
C LEU A 419 -12.46 14.61 -2.89
N PHE A 420 -11.31 14.52 -2.22
CA PHE A 420 -11.23 14.66 -0.76
C PHE A 420 -11.69 16.05 -0.28
N ILE A 421 -11.29 17.12 -0.97
CA ILE A 421 -11.72 18.49 -0.68
C ILE A 421 -13.23 18.64 -0.82
N VAL A 422 -13.83 18.10 -1.90
CA VAL A 422 -15.28 18.15 -2.13
C VAL A 422 -16.07 17.44 -1.03
N ILE A 423 -15.60 16.27 -0.59
CA ILE A 423 -16.24 15.51 0.50
C ILE A 423 -16.21 16.31 1.80
N ILE A 424 -15.07 16.92 2.16
CA ILE A 424 -14.96 17.75 3.36
C ILE A 424 -15.92 18.93 3.30
N ALA A 425 -16.00 19.62 2.16
CA ALA A 425 -16.91 20.75 1.98
C ALA A 425 -18.38 20.34 2.19
N LEU A 426 -18.79 19.18 1.65
CA LEU A 426 -20.14 18.65 1.82
C LEU A 426 -20.46 18.35 3.30
N VAL A 427 -19.52 17.75 4.03
CA VAL A 427 -19.69 17.45 5.47
C VAL A 427 -19.91 18.73 6.28
N VAL A 428 -19.14 19.79 6.00
CA VAL A 428 -19.28 21.09 6.67
C VAL A 428 -20.66 21.72 6.40
N ILE A 429 -21.15 21.65 5.15
CA ILE A 429 -22.46 22.17 4.78
C ILE A 429 -23.58 21.43 5.55
N VAL A 430 -23.51 20.10 5.63
CA VAL A 430 -24.52 19.31 6.35
C VAL A 430 -24.49 19.61 7.85
N ALA A 431 -23.29 19.71 8.44
CA ALA A 431 -23.14 20.02 9.86
C ALA A 431 -23.72 21.39 10.23
N THR A 432 -23.44 22.41 9.41
CA THR A 432 -23.96 23.77 9.63
C THR A 432 -25.49 23.84 9.51
N ALA A 433 -26.07 23.18 8.50
CA ALA A 433 -27.53 23.09 8.35
C ALA A 433 -28.20 22.41 9.57
N SER A 434 -27.62 21.32 10.07
CA SER A 434 -28.13 20.60 11.25
C SER A 434 -28.18 21.50 12.51
N VAL A 435 -27.11 22.26 12.75
CA VAL A 435 -27.04 23.20 13.89
C VAL A 435 -28.11 24.29 13.79
N LEU A 436 -28.34 24.85 12.59
CA LEU A 436 -29.36 25.88 12.38
C LEU A 436 -30.77 25.35 12.67
N VAL A 437 -31.11 24.16 12.17
CA VAL A 437 -32.41 23.52 12.42
C VAL A 437 -32.63 23.27 13.91
N PHE A 438 -31.60 22.80 14.62
CA PHE A 438 -31.67 22.56 16.06
C PHE A 438 -31.96 23.84 16.86
N ARG A 439 -31.25 24.94 16.55
CA ARG A 439 -31.47 26.25 17.20
C ARG A 439 -32.88 26.78 16.96
N HIS A 440 -33.42 26.60 15.75
CA HIS A 440 -34.77 27.05 15.42
C HIS A 440 -35.82 26.30 16.25
N ARG A 441 -35.72 24.97 16.35
CA ARG A 441 -36.65 24.14 17.16
C ARG A 441 -36.64 24.54 18.63
N LEU A 442 -35.47 24.82 19.20
CA LEU A 442 -35.37 25.26 20.60
C LEU A 442 -36.15 26.55 20.85
N ARG A 443 -35.99 27.57 20.00
CA ARG A 443 -36.64 28.88 20.16
C ARG A 443 -38.16 28.78 20.13
N ALA A 444 -38.70 27.98 19.21
CA ALA A 444 -40.14 27.76 19.11
C ALA A 444 -40.74 27.22 20.42
N LYS A 445 -40.04 26.26 21.06
CA LYS A 445 -40.50 25.65 22.32
C LYS A 445 -40.54 26.64 23.49
N TYR A 446 -39.58 27.55 23.59
CA TYR A 446 -39.55 28.56 24.67
C TYR A 446 -40.65 29.63 24.54
N ALA A 447 -41.05 29.96 23.31
CA ALA A 447 -42.10 30.95 23.08
C ALA A 447 -43.47 30.44 23.58
N ASP A 448 -43.80 29.18 23.29
CA ASP A 448 -45.07 28.55 23.68
C ASP A 448 -45.28 28.54 25.21
N LEU A 449 -44.25 28.14 25.96
CA LEU A 449 -44.31 28.08 27.42
C LEU A 449 -44.61 29.45 28.08
N ARG A 450 -44.12 30.53 27.46
CA ARG A 450 -44.36 31.90 27.95
C ARG A 450 -45.81 32.35 27.77
N HIS A 451 -46.48 31.90 26.72
CA HIS A 451 -47.88 32.23 26.47
C HIS A 451 -48.81 31.57 27.49
N GLN A 452 -48.54 30.32 27.88
CA GLN A 452 -49.35 29.60 28.88
C GLN A 452 -49.37 30.31 30.25
N HIS A 453 -48.22 30.83 30.71
CA HIS A 453 -48.13 31.53 32.00
C HIS A 453 -48.95 32.83 32.06
N LYS A 454 -49.16 33.53 30.93
CA LYS A 454 -49.92 34.78 30.90
C LYS A 454 -51.42 34.58 31.09
N LEU A 455 -51.98 33.49 30.58
CA LEU A 455 -53.42 33.21 30.64
C LEU A 455 -53.91 32.92 32.07
N LEU A 456 -53.11 32.21 32.86
CA LEU A 456 -53.45 31.86 34.24
C LEU A 456 -53.52 33.08 35.18
N ARG A 457 -52.86 34.21 34.84
CA ARG A 457 -52.89 35.45 35.64
C ARG A 457 -54.20 36.22 35.56
N SER A 458 -55.04 35.97 34.55
CA SER A 458 -56.25 36.76 34.26
C SER A 458 -57.53 36.15 34.87
N GLN A 459 -57.45 35.05 35.62
CA GLN A 459 -58.63 34.39 36.19
C GLN A 459 -58.94 34.97 37.59
N LEU A 460 -60.11 35.61 37.72
CA LEU A 460 -60.65 36.10 39.00
C LEU A 460 -61.05 34.92 39.90
N ASN A 461 -60.89 35.05 41.23
CA ASN A 461 -61.35 34.05 42.20
C ASN A 461 -62.89 33.90 42.11
N PRO A 462 -63.44 32.80 41.57
CA PRO A 462 -64.88 32.66 41.35
C PRO A 462 -65.69 32.68 42.65
N HIS A 463 -65.07 32.26 43.76
CA HIS A 463 -65.70 32.20 45.07
C HIS A 463 -66.06 33.59 45.62
N PHE A 464 -65.15 34.56 45.48
CA PHE A 464 -65.38 35.94 45.92
C PHE A 464 -66.57 36.58 45.18
N ILE A 465 -66.64 36.39 43.86
CA ILE A 465 -67.73 36.94 43.03
C ILE A 465 -69.07 36.35 43.46
N PHE A 466 -69.13 35.04 43.68
CA PHE A 466 -70.35 34.36 44.10
C PHE A 466 -70.84 34.86 45.48
N ASN A 467 -69.93 34.98 46.45
CA ASN A 467 -70.28 35.43 47.81
C ASN A 467 -70.72 36.90 47.85
N ALA A 468 -70.11 37.76 47.05
CA ALA A 468 -70.52 39.16 46.94
C ALA A 468 -71.94 39.29 46.33
N LEU A 469 -72.28 38.44 45.36
CA LEU A 469 -73.61 38.39 44.75
C LEU A 469 -74.69 37.83 45.69
N SER A 470 -74.34 36.91 46.61
CA SER A 470 -75.27 36.46 47.64
C SER A 470 -75.53 37.54 48.71
N ALA A 471 -74.52 38.33 49.07
CA ALA A 471 -74.64 39.37 50.09
C ALA A 471 -75.62 40.48 49.68
N ILE A 472 -75.56 40.92 48.42
CA ILE A 472 -76.49 41.94 47.91
C ILE A 472 -77.95 41.47 47.94
N GLN A 473 -78.19 40.16 47.76
CA GLN A 473 -79.54 39.61 47.79
C GLN A 473 -80.23 39.88 49.13
N VAL A 474 -79.48 39.85 50.25
CA VAL A 474 -80.01 40.17 51.60
C VAL A 474 -80.48 41.62 51.67
N TYR A 475 -79.66 42.58 51.25
CA TYR A 475 -80.04 44.00 51.30
C TYR A 475 -81.20 44.38 50.40
N VAL A 476 -81.29 43.72 49.23
CA VAL A 476 -82.44 43.89 48.32
C VAL A 476 -83.72 43.33 48.97
N LEU A 477 -83.63 42.19 49.66
CA LEU A 477 -84.75 41.59 50.38
C LEU A 477 -85.18 42.41 51.61
N GLU A 478 -84.24 43.00 52.35
CA GLU A 478 -84.50 43.85 53.52
C GLU A 478 -84.98 45.28 53.17
N HIS A 479 -85.10 45.60 51.87
CA HIS A 479 -85.53 46.92 51.35
C HIS A 479 -84.62 48.10 51.77
N ASP A 480 -83.34 47.82 52.08
CA ASP A 480 -82.32 48.83 52.37
C ASP A 480 -81.72 49.35 51.05
N THR A 481 -82.40 50.32 50.43
CA THR A 481 -82.03 50.89 49.12
C THR A 481 -80.69 51.64 49.15
N GLU A 482 -80.33 52.23 50.29
CA GLU A 482 -79.08 52.97 50.44
C GLU A 482 -77.86 52.02 50.47
N LYS A 483 -77.90 50.98 51.32
CA LYS A 483 -76.79 50.01 51.40
C LYS A 483 -76.64 49.19 50.13
N SER A 484 -77.74 48.78 49.50
CA SER A 484 -77.71 48.01 48.25
C SER A 484 -77.11 48.80 47.07
N THR A 485 -77.46 50.09 46.94
CA THR A 485 -76.90 50.97 45.90
C THR A 485 -75.42 51.25 46.12
N ARG A 486 -75.01 51.48 47.38
CA ARG A 486 -73.59 51.64 47.74
C ARG A 486 -72.79 50.37 47.44
N PHE A 487 -73.32 49.19 47.81
CA PHE A 487 -72.68 47.91 47.55
C PHE A 487 -72.46 47.66 46.05
N LEU A 488 -73.48 47.86 45.20
CA LEU A 488 -73.34 47.70 43.74
C LEU A 488 -72.29 48.63 43.14
N THR A 489 -72.26 49.88 43.61
CA THR A 489 -71.33 50.89 43.11
C THR A 489 -69.89 50.51 43.46
N ASP A 490 -69.63 50.13 44.72
CA ASP A 490 -68.31 49.74 45.19
C ASP A 490 -67.86 48.42 44.54
N PHE A 491 -68.78 47.45 44.36
CA PHE A 491 -68.51 46.20 43.65
C PHE A 491 -68.12 46.44 42.18
N ALA A 492 -68.89 47.25 41.45
CA ALA A 492 -68.59 47.55 40.05
C ALA A 492 -67.25 48.27 39.88
N LYS A 493 -66.91 49.19 40.79
CA LYS A 493 -65.61 49.87 40.82
C LYS A 493 -64.47 48.90 41.07
N LEU A 494 -64.58 48.06 42.11
CA LEU A 494 -63.59 47.04 42.43
C LEU A 494 -63.35 46.11 41.23
N MET A 495 -64.41 45.55 40.63
CA MET A 495 -64.28 44.63 39.50
C MET A 495 -63.60 45.26 38.29
N ARG A 496 -63.93 46.52 37.98
CA ARG A 496 -63.28 47.26 36.89
C ARG A 496 -61.80 47.49 37.18
N MET A 497 -61.45 47.85 38.41
CA MET A 497 -60.06 48.05 38.82
C MET A 497 -59.27 46.74 38.75
N VAL A 498 -59.80 45.64 39.29
CA VAL A 498 -59.11 44.33 39.27
C VAL A 498 -58.89 43.84 37.84
N LEU A 499 -59.90 43.94 36.96
CA LEU A 499 -59.74 43.53 35.55
C LEU A 499 -58.71 44.40 34.80
N LYS A 500 -58.72 45.72 35.04
CA LYS A 500 -57.76 46.64 34.41
C LYS A 500 -56.33 46.41 34.92
N LEU A 501 -56.17 46.23 36.22
CA LEU A 501 -54.88 46.25 36.91
C LEU A 501 -54.19 44.86 36.95
N SER A 502 -54.94 43.76 36.80
CA SER A 502 -54.39 42.39 36.75
C SER A 502 -53.48 42.10 35.55
N HIS A 503 -53.58 42.89 34.47
CA HIS A 503 -52.74 42.75 33.28
C HIS A 503 -51.31 43.27 33.46
N TYR A 504 -51.05 44.06 34.51
CA TYR A 504 -49.75 44.65 34.79
C TYR A 504 -48.95 43.79 35.78
N ASP A 505 -47.64 43.69 35.56
CA ASP A 505 -46.75 42.97 36.49
C ASP A 505 -46.65 43.69 37.86
N TYR A 506 -46.75 45.02 37.84
CA TYR A 506 -46.72 45.91 39.01
C TYR A 506 -47.72 47.06 38.85
N ILE A 507 -48.35 47.47 39.97
CA ILE A 507 -49.27 48.61 40.06
C ILE A 507 -48.81 49.58 41.15
N LEU A 508 -49.32 50.80 41.16
CA LEU A 508 -48.98 51.77 42.20
C LEU A 508 -49.57 51.34 43.55
N LEU A 509 -48.83 51.61 44.64
CA LEU A 509 -49.28 51.33 46.00
C LEU A 509 -50.62 52.01 46.30
N ARG A 510 -50.88 53.19 45.74
CA ARG A 510 -52.18 53.86 45.84
C ARG A 510 -53.34 53.07 45.25
N ASP A 511 -53.11 52.40 44.13
CA ASP A 511 -54.13 51.66 43.41
C ASP A 511 -54.45 50.37 44.20
N GLU A 512 -53.42 49.72 44.78
CA GLU A 512 -53.59 48.58 45.70
C GLU A 512 -54.34 49.00 46.98
N GLN A 513 -54.03 50.17 47.56
CA GLN A 513 -54.75 50.67 48.73
C GLN A 513 -56.23 50.92 48.43
N GLU A 514 -56.54 51.51 47.28
CA GLU A 514 -57.91 51.78 46.86
C GLU A 514 -58.69 50.48 46.63
N ILE A 515 -58.08 49.49 45.97
CA ILE A 515 -58.64 48.14 45.85
C ILE A 515 -58.94 47.54 47.22
N LEU A 516 -57.99 47.58 48.16
CA LEU A 516 -58.16 47.04 49.50
C LEU A 516 -59.31 47.73 50.26
N ARG A 517 -59.46 49.06 50.12
CA ARG A 517 -60.57 49.80 50.73
C ARG A 517 -61.92 49.36 50.19
N TYR A 518 -62.07 49.25 48.87
CA TYR A 518 -63.33 48.74 48.29
C TYR A 518 -63.60 47.29 48.70
N TYR A 519 -62.57 46.45 48.70
CA TYR A 519 -62.67 45.06 49.13
C TYR A 519 -63.15 44.94 50.58
N LEU A 520 -62.51 45.65 51.52
CA LEU A 520 -62.86 45.62 52.94
C LEU A 520 -64.24 46.24 53.22
N SER A 521 -64.61 47.31 52.51
CA SER A 521 -65.95 47.91 52.59
C SER A 521 -67.04 46.90 52.20
N LEU A 522 -66.84 46.16 51.10
CA LEU A 522 -67.77 45.11 50.67
C LEU A 522 -67.83 43.95 51.66
N GLN A 523 -66.70 43.60 52.27
CA GLN A 523 -66.65 42.59 53.33
C GLN A 523 -67.41 43.05 54.58
N GLN A 524 -67.23 44.28 55.07
CA GLN A 524 -68.00 44.81 56.22
C GLN A 524 -69.51 44.79 55.96
N LEU A 525 -69.94 45.11 54.74
CA LEU A 525 -71.35 45.00 54.35
C LEU A 525 -71.83 43.55 54.28
N ARG A 526 -70.97 42.56 54.13
CA ARG A 526 -71.40 41.15 54.07
C ARG A 526 -71.75 40.57 55.44
N PHE A 527 -71.24 41.13 56.54
CA PHE A 527 -71.33 40.52 57.87
C PHE A 527 -72.29 41.26 58.80
N MET A 528 -73.07 40.48 59.57
CA MET A 528 -74.06 40.97 60.53
C MET A 528 -73.41 41.73 61.70
N THR A 529 -72.20 41.34 62.09
CA THR A 529 -71.35 42.04 63.07
C THR A 529 -70.19 42.72 62.34
N PRO A 530 -70.15 44.06 62.26
CA PRO A 530 -69.06 44.75 61.58
C PRO A 530 -67.76 44.62 62.37
N PHE A 531 -66.68 44.31 61.66
CA PHE A 531 -65.30 44.39 62.18
C PHE A 531 -64.72 45.77 61.88
N ASP A 532 -63.84 46.28 62.75
CA ASP A 532 -63.08 47.49 62.47
C ASP A 532 -61.80 47.13 61.72
N TYR A 533 -61.35 48.01 60.81
CA TYR A 533 -60.03 47.86 60.19
C TYR A 533 -59.26 49.16 60.21
N ASP A 534 -57.93 49.05 60.35
CA ASP A 534 -57.00 50.15 60.18
C ASP A 534 -56.01 49.83 59.05
N LEU A 535 -55.76 50.83 58.20
CA LEU A 535 -54.93 50.70 57.00
C LEU A 535 -53.87 51.81 57.02
N VAL A 536 -52.71 51.47 57.57
CA VAL A 536 -51.62 52.41 57.82
C VAL A 536 -50.51 52.20 56.79
N ILE A 537 -50.13 53.28 56.11
CA ILE A 537 -48.98 53.31 55.22
C ILE A 537 -47.93 54.18 55.87
N ASP A 538 -46.73 53.63 56.05
CA ASP A 538 -45.56 54.33 56.56
C ASP A 538 -45.26 55.56 55.67
N PRO A 539 -45.18 56.78 56.23
CA PRO A 539 -44.85 57.99 55.47
C PRO A 539 -43.53 57.92 54.69
N ALA A 540 -42.62 57.00 55.06
CA ALA A 540 -41.37 56.76 54.34
C ALA A 540 -41.55 56.03 52.99
N LEU A 541 -42.74 55.47 52.72
CA LEU A 541 -43.14 54.94 51.42
C LEU A 541 -43.79 56.06 50.61
N ASP A 542 -43.20 56.43 49.48
CA ASP A 542 -43.84 57.37 48.56
C ASP A 542 -45.03 56.70 47.87
N PHE A 543 -46.21 57.05 48.38
CA PHE A 543 -47.50 56.52 47.99
C PHE A 543 -47.77 56.61 46.47
N ASN A 544 -47.16 57.57 45.77
CA ASN A 544 -47.37 57.78 44.35
C ASN A 544 -46.27 57.19 43.45
N SER A 545 -45.17 56.68 44.01
CA SER A 545 -44.06 56.15 43.20
C SER A 545 -43.73 54.68 43.48
N VAL A 546 -44.11 54.15 44.65
CA VAL A 546 -43.89 52.74 45.03
C VAL A 546 -44.81 51.81 44.23
N LEU A 547 -44.22 50.74 43.72
CA LEU A 547 -44.85 49.71 42.92
C LEU A 547 -45.01 48.41 43.72
N VAL A 548 -46.19 47.80 43.62
CA VAL A 548 -46.55 46.55 44.30
C VAL A 548 -47.17 45.59 43.27
N PRO A 549 -46.88 44.28 43.33
CA PRO A 549 -47.60 43.31 42.51
C PRO A 549 -49.11 43.38 42.82
N PRO A 550 -49.99 43.51 41.81
CA PRO A 550 -51.41 43.69 42.05
C PRO A 550 -52.02 42.52 42.83
N MET A 551 -52.91 42.83 43.77
CA MET A 551 -53.69 41.87 44.59
C MET A 551 -52.84 40.91 45.44
N ILE A 552 -51.58 41.25 45.73
CA ILE A 552 -50.69 40.34 46.48
C ILE A 552 -51.17 40.14 47.93
N THR A 553 -51.87 41.14 48.46
CA THR A 553 -52.39 41.15 49.84
C THR A 553 -53.74 40.44 49.98
N GLN A 554 -54.53 40.41 48.90
CA GLN A 554 -55.93 39.97 48.90
C GLN A 554 -56.14 38.58 49.52
N PRO A 555 -55.39 37.51 49.17
CA PRO A 555 -55.67 36.17 49.70
C PRO A 555 -55.51 36.10 51.22
N PHE A 556 -54.58 36.87 51.78
CA PHE A 556 -54.32 36.90 53.21
C PHE A 556 -55.34 37.76 53.97
N VAL A 557 -55.77 38.87 53.38
CA VAL A 557 -56.89 39.68 53.90
C VAL A 557 -58.19 38.88 53.85
N GLU A 558 -58.45 38.15 52.77
CA GLU A 558 -59.61 37.25 52.62
C GLU A 558 -59.60 36.18 53.72
N ASN A 559 -58.47 35.50 53.92
CA ASN A 559 -58.33 34.50 54.98
C ASN A 559 -58.52 35.11 56.38
N ALA A 560 -57.97 36.30 56.65
CA ALA A 560 -58.12 36.97 57.95
C ALA A 560 -59.59 37.31 58.26
N VAL A 561 -60.33 37.79 57.27
CA VAL A 561 -61.74 38.14 57.43
C VAL A 561 -62.65 36.90 57.47
N GLU A 562 -62.50 35.97 56.53
CA GLU A 562 -63.39 34.80 56.38
C GLU A 562 -63.13 33.71 57.42
N HIS A 563 -61.87 33.48 57.80
CA HIS A 563 -61.50 32.39 58.70
C HIS A 563 -61.00 32.87 60.07
N GLY A 564 -60.50 34.10 60.16
CA GLY A 564 -60.03 34.67 61.42
C GLY A 564 -61.15 35.30 62.23
N ILE A 565 -61.89 36.23 61.62
CA ILE A 565 -62.81 37.14 62.33
C ILE A 565 -64.27 36.66 62.34
N MET A 566 -64.72 35.93 61.32
CA MET A 566 -66.13 35.59 61.11
C MET A 566 -66.84 34.94 62.31
N ASP A 567 -66.15 34.06 63.04
CA ASP A 567 -66.74 33.29 64.14
C ASP A 567 -66.44 33.88 65.54
N LEU A 568 -65.95 35.13 65.63
CA LEU A 568 -65.74 35.78 66.93
C LEU A 568 -67.05 36.23 67.57
N HIS A 569 -67.17 35.95 68.88
CA HIS A 569 -68.22 36.51 69.74
C HIS A 569 -67.90 37.94 70.23
N GLU A 570 -66.68 38.43 69.99
CA GLU A 570 -66.21 39.78 70.31
C GLU A 570 -66.02 40.63 69.04
N LYS A 571 -65.76 41.94 69.20
CA LYS A 571 -65.56 42.85 68.07
C LYS A 571 -64.26 42.50 67.30
N GLY A 572 -64.39 42.14 66.03
CA GLY A 572 -63.26 41.87 65.14
C GLY A 572 -62.45 43.12 64.80
N VAL A 573 -61.12 42.99 64.76
CA VAL A 573 -60.18 44.06 64.38
C VAL A 573 -59.16 43.51 63.38
N LEU A 574 -59.00 44.22 62.26
CA LEU A 574 -58.02 43.90 61.22
C LEU A 574 -57.07 45.08 61.00
N ASN A 575 -55.77 44.89 61.25
CA ASN A 575 -54.75 45.91 61.03
C ASN A 575 -53.88 45.54 59.84
N ILE A 576 -53.84 46.41 58.82
CA ILE A 576 -52.99 46.26 57.64
C ILE A 576 -51.96 47.39 57.64
N ARG A 577 -50.68 47.04 57.70
CA ARG A 577 -49.57 48.00 57.78
C ARG A 577 -48.58 47.79 56.65
N PHE A 578 -48.31 48.84 55.88
CA PHE A 578 -47.24 48.88 54.89
C PHE A 578 -46.05 49.62 55.49
N LYS A 579 -44.93 48.94 55.72
CA LYS A 579 -43.73 49.49 56.38
C LYS A 579 -42.54 49.48 55.43
N LYS A 580 -41.70 50.51 55.49
CA LYS A 580 -40.39 50.52 54.83
C LYS A 580 -39.33 50.07 55.81
N VAL A 581 -38.64 48.97 55.51
CA VAL A 581 -37.48 48.50 56.28
C VAL A 581 -36.31 48.36 55.33
N ASN A 582 -35.33 49.28 55.44
CA ASN A 582 -34.18 49.36 54.54
C ASN A 582 -34.60 49.44 53.06
N THR A 583 -34.20 48.45 52.26
CA THR A 583 -34.52 48.33 50.83
C THR A 583 -35.72 47.43 50.55
N GLN A 584 -36.51 47.10 51.57
CA GLN A 584 -37.66 46.22 51.48
C GLN A 584 -38.92 46.92 51.98
N MET A 585 -40.04 46.50 51.40
CA MET A 585 -41.38 46.83 51.85
C MET A 585 -41.94 45.59 52.56
N ILE A 586 -42.33 45.77 53.82
CA ILE A 586 -42.97 44.71 54.62
C ILE A 586 -44.44 45.06 54.75
N ILE A 587 -45.31 44.16 54.31
CA ILE A 587 -46.75 44.27 54.45
C ILE A 587 -47.16 43.35 55.60
N GLU A 588 -47.69 43.90 56.67
CA GLU A 588 -48.21 43.17 57.81
C GLU A 588 -49.74 43.17 57.77
N ILE A 589 -50.34 41.98 57.87
CA ILE A 589 -51.79 41.80 57.98
C ILE A 589 -52.04 41.07 59.30
N GLU A 590 -52.66 41.75 60.25
CA GLU A 590 -52.86 41.28 61.62
C GLU A 590 -54.36 41.24 61.96
N ASP A 591 -54.86 40.08 62.36
CA ASP A 591 -56.21 39.91 62.89
C ASP A 591 -56.19 39.58 64.39
N ASN A 592 -57.30 39.85 65.08
CA ASN A 592 -57.57 39.37 66.45
C ASN A 592 -58.41 38.08 66.46
N GLY A 593 -58.30 37.30 65.38
CA GLY A 593 -59.12 36.13 65.10
C GLY A 593 -58.88 34.92 66.00
N ILE A 594 -59.46 33.78 65.62
CA ILE A 594 -59.27 32.50 66.34
C ILE A 594 -57.84 31.96 66.32
N GLY A 595 -56.98 32.46 65.42
CA GLY A 595 -55.62 31.97 65.16
C GLY A 595 -55.57 30.85 64.11
N ILE A 596 -54.46 30.72 63.39
CA ILE A 596 -54.31 29.76 62.28
C ILE A 596 -54.29 28.30 62.77
N ASN A 597 -53.68 28.02 63.93
CA ASN A 597 -53.59 26.68 64.49
C ASN A 597 -54.99 26.16 64.90
N ASN A 598 -55.79 27.02 65.52
CA ASN A 598 -57.18 26.74 65.87
C ASN A 598 -58.06 26.59 64.62
N SER A 599 -57.89 27.45 63.61
CA SER A 599 -58.60 27.36 62.33
C SER A 599 -58.33 26.02 61.62
N MET A 600 -57.07 25.55 61.63
CA MET A 600 -56.69 24.25 61.06
C MET A 600 -57.28 23.07 61.86
N GLN A 601 -57.34 23.13 63.19
CA GLN A 601 -57.98 22.10 64.02
C GLN A 601 -59.49 22.03 63.75
N MET A 602 -60.21 23.16 63.71
CA MET A 602 -61.65 23.18 63.40
C MET A 602 -61.96 22.72 61.97
N LYS A 603 -61.02 22.90 61.04
CA LYS A 603 -61.11 22.39 59.65
C LYS A 603 -60.87 20.88 59.53
N SER A 604 -60.28 20.24 60.53
CA SER A 604 -60.11 18.77 60.55
C SER A 604 -61.39 18.01 60.93
N GLU A 605 -62.35 18.68 61.58
CA GLU A 605 -63.64 18.09 62.00
C GLU A 605 -64.79 18.35 61.01
N LYS A 606 -64.60 19.21 59.98
CA LYS A 606 -65.56 19.42 58.87
C LYS A 606 -64.93 19.03 57.52
N PRO A 607 -65.56 18.15 56.70
CA PRO A 607 -64.97 17.72 55.43
C PRO A 607 -65.20 18.78 54.35
N ARG A 608 -64.38 19.85 54.36
CA ARG A 608 -64.10 20.75 53.23
C ARG A 608 -63.17 21.88 53.69
N SER A 609 -61.86 21.71 53.48
CA SER A 609 -60.93 22.84 53.45
C SER A 609 -59.65 22.44 52.74
N HIS A 610 -59.67 22.47 51.40
CA HIS A 610 -58.43 22.54 50.61
C HIS A 610 -57.64 23.80 51.02
N GLU A 611 -56.31 23.71 51.07
CA GLU A 611 -55.44 24.91 51.07
C GLU A 611 -55.93 25.81 49.93
N SER A 612 -56.33 27.05 50.24
CA SER A 612 -57.01 27.89 49.25
C SER A 612 -56.09 28.07 48.04
N MET A 613 -56.57 27.68 46.85
CA MET A 613 -55.80 27.70 45.60
C MET A 613 -55.16 29.08 45.35
N ALA A 614 -55.80 30.15 45.83
CA ALA A 614 -55.28 31.51 45.85
C ALA A 614 -53.99 31.67 46.67
N THR A 615 -53.88 31.02 47.83
CA THR A 615 -52.67 31.03 48.68
C THR A 615 -51.52 30.26 48.02
N LYS A 616 -51.80 29.11 47.41
CA LYS A 616 -50.80 28.34 46.64
C LYS A 616 -50.26 29.12 45.44
N LEU A 617 -51.15 29.73 44.65
CA LEU A 617 -50.79 30.56 43.51
C LEU A 617 -49.97 31.79 43.93
N THR A 618 -50.28 32.36 45.09
CA THR A 618 -49.54 33.51 45.64
C THR A 618 -48.15 33.10 46.12
N LYS A 619 -47.98 31.93 46.73
CA LYS A 619 -46.66 31.35 47.06
C LYS A 619 -45.82 31.15 45.79
N GLU A 620 -46.36 30.49 44.77
CA GLU A 620 -45.67 30.29 43.47
C GLU A 620 -45.29 31.62 42.81
N ARG A 621 -46.15 32.64 42.91
CA ARG A 621 -45.86 34.00 42.42
C ARG A 621 -44.70 34.65 43.19
N LEU A 622 -44.68 34.53 44.52
CA LEU A 622 -43.57 35.03 45.33
C LEU A 622 -42.26 34.31 45.01
N GLU A 623 -42.29 33.02 44.64
CA GLU A 623 -41.07 32.30 44.21
C GLU A 623 -40.50 32.79 42.88
N VAL A 624 -41.36 33.12 41.91
CA VAL A 624 -40.91 33.74 40.65
C VAL A 624 -40.27 35.09 40.92
N ILE A 625 -40.92 35.94 41.73
CA ILE A 625 -40.37 37.25 42.10
C ILE A 625 -39.06 37.07 42.89
N ARG A 626 -38.96 36.06 43.76
CA ARG A 626 -37.73 35.73 44.51
C ARG A 626 -36.56 35.41 43.57
N ASN A 627 -36.81 34.65 42.49
CA ASN A 627 -35.79 34.31 41.50
C ASN A 627 -35.34 35.55 40.70
N ASP A 628 -36.28 36.42 40.33
CA ASP A 628 -35.99 37.63 39.55
C ASP A 628 -35.31 38.73 40.38
N SER A 629 -35.54 38.76 41.70
CA SER A 629 -35.02 39.79 42.62
C SER A 629 -33.80 39.38 43.45
N GLY A 630 -33.20 38.22 43.15
CA GLY A 630 -32.00 37.73 43.84
C GLY A 630 -32.22 37.29 45.29
N GLY A 631 -33.40 36.75 45.62
CA GLY A 631 -33.67 36.09 46.91
C GLY A 631 -34.27 36.96 48.01
N LYS A 632 -34.63 38.22 47.73
CA LYS A 632 -35.09 39.20 48.76
C LYS A 632 -36.61 39.23 49.00
N VAL A 633 -37.29 38.11 48.78
CA VAL A 633 -38.76 37.97 48.92
C VAL A 633 -39.07 36.88 49.95
N GLY A 634 -40.00 37.15 50.87
CA GLY A 634 -40.38 36.23 51.95
C GLY A 634 -41.86 36.31 52.28
N LEU A 635 -42.40 35.22 52.84
CA LEU A 635 -43.75 35.13 53.39
C LEU A 635 -43.66 34.42 54.74
N GLU A 636 -44.07 35.11 55.80
CA GLU A 636 -44.14 34.57 57.16
C GLU A 636 -45.60 34.61 57.62
N VAL A 637 -46.08 33.52 58.21
CA VAL A 637 -47.40 33.43 58.82
C VAL A 637 -47.19 32.99 60.26
N ILE A 638 -47.59 33.83 61.21
CA ILE A 638 -47.30 33.69 62.64
C ILE A 638 -48.64 33.60 63.38
N ASP A 639 -48.86 32.55 64.16
CA ASP A 639 -49.96 32.50 65.13
C ASP A 639 -49.56 33.32 66.36
N LYS A 640 -50.40 34.26 66.80
CA LYS A 640 -50.06 35.14 67.92
C LYS A 640 -49.90 34.36 69.23
N LYS A 641 -50.58 33.22 69.38
CA LYS A 641 -50.42 32.32 70.54
C LYS A 641 -49.01 31.74 70.66
N ASP A 642 -48.32 31.56 69.54
CA ASP A 642 -46.95 31.01 69.53
C ASP A 642 -45.92 32.02 70.06
N VAL A 643 -46.24 33.32 70.00
CA VAL A 643 -45.39 34.41 70.51
C VAL A 643 -45.77 34.76 71.94
N ASN A 644 -47.07 34.82 72.24
CA ASN A 644 -47.60 35.11 73.56
C ASN A 644 -48.87 34.29 73.79
N PRO A 645 -48.92 33.36 74.76
CA PRO A 645 -50.07 32.48 74.99
C PRO A 645 -51.40 33.19 75.27
N PHE A 646 -51.36 34.46 75.67
CA PHE A 646 -52.55 35.27 75.96
C PHE A 646 -53.06 36.07 74.74
N ASP A 647 -52.30 36.12 73.64
CA ASP A 647 -52.70 36.83 72.43
C ASP A 647 -53.51 35.91 71.51
N HIS A 648 -54.55 36.47 70.89
CA HIS A 648 -55.39 35.79 69.91
C HIS A 648 -55.21 36.42 68.52
N GLY A 649 -55.24 35.58 67.48
CA GLY A 649 -55.23 35.98 66.07
C GLY A 649 -53.98 35.57 65.28
N THR A 650 -53.92 35.99 64.01
CA THR A 650 -52.83 35.66 63.08
C THR A 650 -52.13 36.93 62.59
N LEU A 651 -50.81 36.86 62.40
CA LEU A 651 -50.00 37.89 61.75
C LEU A 651 -49.34 37.32 60.49
N VAL A 652 -49.65 37.88 59.33
CA VAL A 652 -48.99 37.57 58.06
C VAL A 652 -48.04 38.70 57.69
N ARG A 653 -46.77 38.36 57.40
CA ARG A 653 -45.79 39.30 56.85
C ARG A 653 -45.41 38.91 55.43
N ILE A 654 -45.62 39.83 54.49
CA ILE A 654 -45.17 39.71 53.10
C ILE A 654 -43.98 40.65 52.93
N ILE A 655 -42.81 40.10 52.60
CA ILE A 655 -41.57 40.86 52.40
C ILE A 655 -41.32 40.95 50.90
N LEU A 656 -41.32 42.18 50.38
CA LEU A 656 -41.09 42.48 48.97
C LEU A 656 -39.90 43.44 48.81
N PRO A 657 -39.13 43.36 47.71
CA PRO A 657 -38.15 44.38 47.38
C PRO A 657 -38.86 45.71 47.11
N LEU A 658 -38.26 46.82 47.54
CA LEU A 658 -38.78 48.15 47.27
C LEU A 658 -38.54 48.50 45.80
N VAL A 659 -39.62 48.55 44.99
CA VAL A 659 -39.59 48.94 43.58
C VAL A 659 -40.27 50.30 43.43
N SER A 660 -39.62 51.25 42.77
CA SER A 660 -40.16 52.58 42.47
C SER A 660 -40.25 52.81 40.96
N GLN A 661 -41.14 53.69 40.50
CA GLN A 661 -41.24 54.02 39.07
C GLN A 661 -39.91 54.48 38.44
N ASP A 662 -39.06 55.19 39.20
CA ASP A 662 -37.75 55.64 38.71
C ASP A 662 -36.73 54.49 38.53
N SER A 663 -36.83 53.46 39.37
CA SER A 663 -35.98 52.26 39.24
C SER A 663 -36.32 51.38 38.04
N VAL A 664 -37.57 51.41 37.55
CA VAL A 664 -38.01 50.63 36.38
C VAL A 664 -37.64 51.34 35.07
N LYS A 665 -37.59 52.68 35.05
CA LYS A 665 -37.10 53.45 33.89
C LYS A 665 -35.61 53.25 33.64
N ASN A 666 -34.78 53.17 34.69
CA ASN A 666 -33.34 52.95 34.52
C ASN A 666 -32.96 51.51 34.12
N ALA A 667 -33.86 50.53 34.29
CA ALA A 667 -33.64 49.14 33.88
C ALA A 667 -34.07 48.83 32.42
N SER A 668 -34.72 49.78 31.73
CA SER A 668 -35.18 49.62 30.34
C SER A 668 -34.30 50.32 29.31
N HIS A 669 -33.15 50.88 29.73
CA HIS A 669 -32.09 51.44 28.88
C HIS A 669 -30.70 50.83 29.15
N GLY A 670 -30.64 49.61 29.72
CA GLY A 670 -29.42 48.82 29.94
C GLY A 670 -29.39 47.57 29.09
#